data_AF-A0A644XMW9-F1
#
_entry.id   AF-A0A644XMW9-F1
#
_cell.length_a   1.000
_cell.length_b   1.000
_cell.length_c   1.000
_cell.angle_alpha   90.00
_cell.angle_beta   90.00
_cell.angle_gamma   90.00
#
_symmetry.space_group_name_H-M   'P 1'
#
loop_
_entity.id
_entity.type
_entity.pdbx_description
1 polymer ?
#
loop_
_entity_poly.entity_id
_entity_poly.type
_entity_poly.pdbx_seq_one_letter_code
_entity_poly.pdbx_strand_id
1 'polypeptide(L)'
;MKKYALTALTVAFCTAASTVGYGANLTDINNIPWAKSYINSVYESGIMVGDINSKGQSIFRGYDNMTYSEAAQLIYSIVVKSNFAGDINDTGINKYTMEMNGAGIASWANKAVAFCMEKGILTSYDLIKFKTNGSDNKITREDMAVFFGKALALSYAPSSGTSLSFSDTSGISAAAKPYIELLNKNGIVSGDNNNNFNPKASINRAEVAVMASKTFEVMKKGVVTNTESGYSQTTGVVASISESSGTWLLRILTANGTEGFVLDASTPVYLNATSNVGPSGIGLGDTVQVTHVNADISKIVITKDVVVDPNATNSQYGTTSIDKGELISAGDYKLGILDKSSRKVYYVVATDAEITLNGKKATMRQLSDLVSSKSTATATLTISSTSQEAIKVVVTETEKSSDSEGKITSINKKSITIKAGSKSYTYDLASSVSYYLNDKLCNQLDFTDKYDEIDDDNGYITAKLTFNSDDEVTKVKGETNDYDDEDKTYKGTISSFDGDSIKVSGSTKSYDLDSDVKIKIIIGSDDITDADDLEDILDDSSVSVYAEITVENGEVTEIEGYLSEFDGTISSMTVTSESKCLGKMWIQMEHADYQIDVEFDEDTSIVIDGTDYDDIDISSLKKYVNSNEDNINVTVELDDDGLATSIKD
;
A
#
# COMPACT_ATOMS: atom_id res chain seq x y z
N MET A 1 -40.65 62.94 29.43
CA MET A 1 -40.07 62.24 28.26
C MET A 1 -38.57 62.11 28.45
N LYS A 2 -38.08 60.89 28.67
CA LYS A 2 -36.80 60.36 28.15
C LYS A 2 -36.71 58.90 28.63
N LYS A 3 -36.88 57.98 27.67
CA LYS A 3 -36.82 56.53 27.84
C LYS A 3 -35.36 56.16 28.13
N TYR A 4 -35.08 55.56 29.28
CA TYR A 4 -33.82 54.85 29.48
C TYR A 4 -34.00 53.45 28.88
N ALA A 5 -33.26 53.19 27.81
CA ALA A 5 -33.15 51.88 27.19
C ALA A 5 -32.53 50.90 28.18
N LEU A 6 -33.29 49.87 28.53
CA LEU A 6 -32.77 48.70 29.23
C LEU A 6 -31.88 47.95 28.21
N THR A 7 -30.57 48.17 28.26
CA THR A 7 -29.59 47.27 27.64
C THR A 7 -29.60 45.98 28.45
N ALA A 8 -30.43 45.02 28.05
CA ALA A 8 -30.38 43.65 28.55
C ALA A 8 -29.09 43.00 28.03
N LEU A 9 -28.02 43.10 28.81
CA LEU A 9 -26.85 42.24 28.68
C LEU A 9 -27.20 40.90 29.34
N THR A 10 -28.03 40.09 28.69
CA THR A 10 -28.37 38.75 29.17
C THR A 10 -27.24 37.78 28.82
N VAL A 11 -26.28 37.67 29.75
CA VAL A 11 -25.23 36.65 29.76
C VAL A 11 -25.89 35.34 30.20
N ALA A 12 -26.15 34.43 29.25
CA ALA A 12 -26.63 33.10 29.55
C ALA A 12 -25.44 32.21 29.95
N PHE A 13 -25.27 32.01 31.26
CA PHE A 13 -24.29 31.09 31.84
C PHE A 13 -24.63 29.64 31.46
N CYS A 14 -23.64 28.87 31.00
CA CYS A 14 -23.66 27.40 31.11
C CYS A 14 -23.31 26.99 32.56
N THR A 15 -24.07 27.42 33.55
CA THR A 15 -24.07 26.71 34.85
C THR A 15 -24.94 25.47 34.68
N ALA A 16 -24.42 24.30 35.04
CA ALA A 16 -25.14 23.03 34.95
C ALA A 16 -26.54 23.14 35.57
N ALA A 17 -27.55 23.37 34.73
CA ALA A 17 -28.94 23.24 35.12
C ALA A 17 -29.28 21.75 35.03
N SER A 18 -29.71 21.20 36.16
CA SER A 18 -30.22 19.84 36.27
C SER A 18 -31.35 19.62 35.27
N THR A 19 -31.34 18.42 34.70
CA THR A 19 -32.34 17.91 33.75
C THR A 19 -33.76 18.08 34.27
N VAL A 20 -34.58 18.81 33.54
CA VAL A 20 -36.03 18.57 33.52
C VAL A 20 -36.41 18.34 32.06
N GLY A 21 -36.74 17.09 31.75
CA GLY A 21 -37.24 16.71 30.45
C GLY A 21 -38.57 17.41 30.17
N TYR A 22 -38.58 18.25 29.14
CA TYR A 22 -39.71 18.60 28.29
C TYR A 22 -39.10 19.37 27.12
N GLY A 23 -39.38 18.96 25.87
CA GLY A 23 -38.76 19.52 24.67
C GLY A 23 -38.72 21.05 24.68
N ALA A 24 -37.55 21.61 24.44
CA ALA A 24 -37.32 23.04 24.50
C ALA A 24 -38.18 23.76 23.45
N ASN A 25 -39.25 24.44 23.89
CA ASN A 25 -40.06 25.28 23.02
C ASN A 25 -39.34 26.61 22.76
N LEU A 26 -38.23 26.57 22.02
CA LEU A 26 -37.58 27.77 21.50
C LEU A 26 -38.52 28.38 20.44
N THR A 27 -39.05 29.56 20.71
CA THR A 27 -40.18 30.10 19.93
C THR A 27 -39.79 30.65 18.56
N ASP A 28 -38.51 31.00 18.37
CA ASP A 28 -37.96 31.63 17.16
C ASP A 28 -37.33 30.64 16.17
N ILE A 29 -37.10 29.38 16.55
CA ILE A 29 -36.43 28.38 15.68
C ILE A 29 -37.28 27.97 14.47
N ASN A 30 -38.59 28.18 14.52
CA ASN A 30 -39.48 27.91 13.40
C ASN A 30 -39.21 28.83 12.20
N ASN A 31 -38.55 29.97 12.42
CA ASN A 31 -38.11 30.86 11.34
C ASN A 31 -36.79 30.41 10.70
N ILE A 32 -36.15 29.35 11.22
CA ILE A 32 -34.85 28.85 10.76
C ILE A 32 -34.94 27.33 10.54
N PRO A 33 -35.80 26.86 9.62
CA PRO A 33 -36.10 25.43 9.48
C PRO A 33 -34.87 24.58 9.13
N TRP A 34 -33.91 25.13 8.38
CA TRP A 34 -32.68 24.44 7.97
C TRP A 34 -31.73 24.14 9.14
N ALA A 35 -31.74 24.95 10.19
CA ALA A 35 -30.87 24.78 11.36
C ALA A 35 -31.60 24.14 12.56
N LYS A 36 -32.92 23.94 12.45
CA LYS A 36 -33.80 23.61 13.59
C LYS A 36 -33.35 22.36 14.36
N SER A 37 -33.02 21.28 13.66
CA SER A 37 -32.56 20.03 14.27
C SER A 37 -31.21 20.20 14.99
N TYR A 38 -30.28 20.91 14.37
CA TYR A 38 -28.97 21.20 14.95
C TYR A 38 -29.06 22.11 16.17
N ILE A 39 -29.92 23.13 16.12
CA ILE A 39 -30.21 24.02 17.26
C ILE A 39 -30.77 23.22 18.44
N ASN A 40 -31.73 22.33 18.19
CA ASN A 40 -32.26 21.46 19.25
C ASN A 40 -31.16 20.57 19.82
N SER A 41 -30.32 19.96 18.98
CA SER A 41 -29.20 19.11 19.40
C SER A 41 -28.23 19.82 20.34
N VAL A 42 -27.76 21.02 19.98
CA VAL A 42 -26.80 21.77 20.82
C VAL A 42 -27.45 22.34 22.08
N TYR A 43 -28.75 22.65 22.03
CA TYR A 43 -29.51 23.12 23.18
C TYR A 43 -29.74 22.00 24.20
N GLU A 44 -30.24 20.85 23.74
CA GLU A 44 -30.50 19.67 24.58
C GLU A 44 -29.22 19.08 25.17
N SER A 45 -28.11 19.17 24.44
CA SER A 45 -26.78 18.77 24.94
C SER A 45 -26.17 19.80 25.92
N GLY A 46 -26.81 20.95 26.10
CA GLY A 46 -26.33 22.05 26.92
C GLY A 46 -25.00 22.65 26.42
N ILE A 47 -24.74 22.56 25.13
CA ILE A 47 -23.56 23.12 24.44
C ILE A 47 -23.79 24.59 24.13
N MET A 48 -24.99 24.91 23.65
CA MET A 48 -25.46 26.26 23.42
C MET A 48 -26.73 26.51 24.23
N VAL A 49 -26.90 27.74 24.67
CA VAL A 49 -28.06 28.16 25.46
C VAL A 49 -28.87 29.21 24.71
N GLY A 50 -30.18 29.22 24.99
CA GLY A 50 -31.09 30.27 24.54
C GLY A 50 -31.09 31.48 25.47
N ASP A 51 -32.03 32.39 25.24
CA ASP A 51 -32.32 33.55 26.08
C ASP A 51 -33.83 33.65 26.32
N ILE A 52 -34.22 34.51 27.26
CA ILE A 52 -35.62 34.82 27.55
C ILE A 52 -35.95 36.18 26.94
N ASN A 53 -36.90 36.21 26.02
CA ASN A 53 -37.36 37.47 25.43
C ASN A 53 -38.18 38.29 26.43
N SER A 54 -38.53 39.53 26.05
CA SER A 54 -39.34 40.44 26.88
C SER A 54 -40.74 39.93 27.25
N LYS A 55 -41.19 38.82 26.64
CA LYS A 55 -42.46 38.15 26.92
C LYS A 55 -42.30 36.90 27.81
N GLY A 56 -41.10 36.65 28.34
CA GLY A 56 -40.82 35.48 29.18
C GLY A 56 -40.66 34.18 28.39
N GLN A 57 -40.49 34.24 27.06
CA GLN A 57 -40.40 33.06 26.21
C GLN A 57 -38.94 32.73 25.89
N SER A 58 -38.61 31.44 25.90
CA SER A 58 -37.30 30.96 25.44
C SER A 58 -37.14 31.17 23.93
N ILE A 59 -36.00 31.75 23.55
CA ILE A 59 -35.58 32.01 22.17
C ILE A 59 -34.11 31.61 21.98
N PHE A 60 -33.69 31.29 20.76
CA PHE A 60 -32.31 30.91 20.46
C PHE A 60 -31.45 32.08 19.96
N ARG A 61 -32.07 33.07 19.31
CA ARG A 61 -31.41 34.20 18.63
C ARG A 61 -30.52 33.75 17.47
N GLY A 62 -31.05 32.90 16.59
CA GLY A 62 -30.25 32.25 15.55
C GLY A 62 -29.58 33.19 14.54
N TYR A 63 -30.16 34.36 14.28
CA TYR A 63 -29.58 35.35 13.36
C TYR A 63 -28.57 36.31 14.00
N ASP A 64 -28.39 36.28 15.32
CA ASP A 64 -27.42 37.15 15.97
C ASP A 64 -25.99 36.64 15.72
N ASN A 65 -25.06 37.56 15.46
CA ASN A 65 -23.66 37.23 15.27
C ASN A 65 -22.97 36.92 16.61
N MET A 66 -22.15 35.87 16.61
CA MET A 66 -21.40 35.42 17.78
C MET A 66 -20.12 36.23 17.99
N THR A 67 -19.74 36.46 19.25
CA THR A 67 -18.45 37.08 19.63
C THR A 67 -17.34 36.05 19.79
N TYR A 68 -16.08 36.51 19.77
CA TYR A 68 -14.93 35.64 20.03
C TYR A 68 -14.94 34.99 21.42
N SER A 69 -15.38 35.71 22.47
CA SER A 69 -15.52 35.15 23.81
C SER A 69 -16.58 34.06 23.89
N GLU A 70 -17.72 34.24 23.20
CA GLU A 70 -18.74 33.20 23.09
C GLU A 70 -18.23 32.00 22.29
N ALA A 71 -17.45 32.21 21.24
CA ALA A 71 -16.83 31.15 20.46
C ALA A 71 -15.86 30.32 21.30
N ALA A 72 -14.98 30.95 22.09
CA ALA A 72 -14.08 30.24 23.00
C ALA A 72 -14.87 29.43 24.05
N GLN A 73 -15.92 30.00 24.62
CA GLN A 73 -16.83 29.31 25.53
C GLN A 73 -17.51 28.09 24.89
N LEU A 74 -17.92 28.22 23.64
CA LEU A 74 -18.52 27.13 22.87
C LEU A 74 -17.52 25.99 22.66
N ILE A 75 -16.30 26.30 22.21
CA ILE A 75 -15.24 25.29 22.02
C ILE A 75 -14.93 24.57 23.33
N TYR A 76 -14.73 25.30 24.42
CA TYR A 76 -14.56 24.72 25.75
C TYR A 76 -15.71 23.76 26.11
N SER A 77 -16.95 24.22 25.91
CA SER A 77 -18.13 23.43 26.25
C SER A 77 -18.22 22.15 25.43
N ILE A 78 -17.95 22.23 24.13
CA ILE A 78 -17.98 21.07 23.22
C ILE A 78 -16.91 20.06 23.64
N VAL A 79 -15.65 20.49 23.74
CA VAL A 79 -14.51 19.59 24.00
C VAL A 79 -14.63 18.90 25.36
N VAL A 80 -15.05 19.62 26.40
CA VAL A 80 -15.21 19.02 27.74
C VAL A 80 -16.45 18.14 27.83
N LYS A 81 -17.60 18.56 27.26
CA LYS A 81 -18.84 17.76 27.32
C LYS A 81 -18.80 16.51 26.43
N SER A 82 -17.98 16.52 25.38
CA SER A 82 -17.72 15.33 24.58
C SER A 82 -16.65 14.43 25.19
N ASN A 83 -16.00 14.86 26.28
CA ASN A 83 -14.84 14.20 26.88
C ASN A 83 -13.67 14.03 25.88
N PHE A 84 -13.52 14.98 24.96
CA PHE A 84 -12.54 14.91 23.88
C PHE A 84 -11.15 15.37 24.32
N ALA A 85 -11.07 16.28 25.29
CA ALA A 85 -9.84 16.58 26.00
C ALA A 85 -10.13 16.92 27.46
N GLY A 86 -9.18 16.63 28.34
CA GLY A 86 -9.29 16.94 29.77
C GLY A 86 -9.43 18.45 30.04
N ASP A 87 -10.31 18.78 30.99
CA ASP A 87 -10.52 20.15 31.49
C ASP A 87 -9.23 20.71 32.13
N ILE A 88 -9.18 22.03 32.30
CA ILE A 88 -8.11 22.74 32.99
C ILE A 88 -8.46 23.01 34.46
N ASN A 89 -7.44 23.08 35.30
CA ASN A 89 -7.55 23.46 36.71
C ASN A 89 -7.19 24.94 36.93
N ASP A 90 -7.27 25.41 38.18
CA ASP A 90 -6.99 26.80 38.54
C ASP A 90 -5.57 27.23 38.16
N THR A 91 -4.58 26.33 38.17
CA THR A 91 -3.21 26.62 37.71
C THR A 91 -3.19 26.98 36.22
N GLY A 92 -3.92 26.21 35.38
CA GLY A 92 -4.06 26.50 33.95
C GLY A 92 -4.78 27.83 33.69
N ILE A 93 -5.77 28.19 34.51
CA ILE A 93 -6.44 29.49 34.42
C ILE A 93 -5.49 30.62 34.80
N ASN A 94 -4.81 30.49 35.94
CA ASN A 94 -3.92 31.52 36.49
C ASN A 94 -2.72 31.83 35.58
N LYS A 95 -2.25 30.85 34.81
CA LYS A 95 -1.17 31.00 33.83
C LYS A 95 -1.46 32.09 32.79
N TYR A 96 -2.71 32.25 32.34
CA TYR A 96 -3.07 33.19 31.28
C TYR A 96 -3.82 34.44 31.77
N THR A 97 -4.06 34.58 33.08
CA THR A 97 -4.86 35.67 33.66
C THR A 97 -4.36 37.06 33.25
N MET A 98 -3.05 37.30 33.25
CA MET A 98 -2.49 38.61 32.87
C MET A 98 -2.76 38.95 31.40
N GLU A 99 -2.61 37.98 30.49
CA GLU A 99 -2.83 38.19 29.06
C GLU A 99 -4.32 38.42 28.75
N MET A 100 -5.21 37.63 29.37
CA MET A 100 -6.66 37.80 29.23
C MET A 100 -7.14 39.14 29.77
N ASN A 101 -6.63 39.58 30.93
CA ASN A 101 -6.94 40.89 31.50
C ASN A 101 -6.43 42.02 30.58
N GLY A 102 -5.22 41.88 30.04
CA GLY A 102 -4.64 42.84 29.09
C GLY A 102 -5.45 42.99 27.80
N ALA A 103 -6.05 41.88 27.32
CA ALA A 103 -6.97 41.88 26.18
C ALA A 103 -8.41 42.30 26.55
N GLY A 104 -8.68 42.60 27.83
CA GLY A 104 -10.00 43.01 28.31
C GLY A 104 -11.05 41.89 28.28
N ILE A 105 -10.63 40.63 28.33
CA ILE A 105 -11.54 39.47 28.37
C ILE A 105 -12.35 39.52 29.66
N ALA A 106 -13.67 39.34 29.53
CA ALA A 106 -14.55 39.34 30.69
C ALA A 106 -14.33 38.08 31.54
N SER A 107 -14.41 38.23 32.86
CA SER A 107 -14.11 37.16 33.82
C SER A 107 -14.91 35.88 33.60
N TRP A 108 -16.14 35.97 33.08
CA TRP A 108 -16.97 34.81 32.75
C TRP A 108 -16.36 33.93 31.64
N ALA A 109 -15.58 34.52 30.73
CA ALA A 109 -14.93 33.81 29.62
C ALA A 109 -13.52 33.30 29.96
N ASN A 110 -12.94 33.71 31.11
CA ASN A 110 -11.55 33.43 31.45
C ASN A 110 -11.22 31.93 31.44
N LYS A 111 -12.09 31.08 32.00
CA LYS A 111 -11.85 29.63 32.00
C LYS A 111 -11.79 29.08 30.57
N ALA A 112 -12.73 29.46 29.73
CA ALA A 112 -12.81 28.96 28.36
C ALA A 112 -11.67 29.48 27.46
N VAL A 113 -11.30 30.75 27.61
CA VAL A 113 -10.17 31.33 26.88
C VAL A 113 -8.85 30.71 27.35
N ALA A 114 -8.63 30.59 28.66
CA ALA A 114 -7.46 29.90 29.21
C ALA A 114 -7.39 28.44 28.74
N PHE A 115 -8.52 27.74 28.68
CA PHE A 115 -8.58 26.38 28.13
C PHE A 115 -8.11 26.34 26.69
N CYS A 116 -8.65 27.23 25.84
CA CYS A 116 -8.27 27.27 24.44
C CYS A 116 -6.79 27.64 24.25
N MET A 117 -6.22 28.49 25.11
CA MET A 117 -4.80 28.82 25.09
C MET A 117 -3.93 27.64 25.55
N GLU A 118 -4.31 26.96 26.63
CA GLU A 118 -3.59 25.78 27.12
C GLU A 118 -3.59 24.62 26.12
N LYS A 119 -4.66 24.50 25.34
CA LYS A 119 -4.79 23.50 24.27
C LYS A 119 -4.24 23.98 22.91
N GLY A 120 -3.64 25.17 22.83
CA GLY A 120 -3.09 25.71 21.58
C GLY A 120 -4.12 26.07 20.50
N ILE A 121 -5.41 26.08 20.85
CA ILE A 121 -6.51 26.52 19.98
C ILE A 121 -6.40 28.05 19.77
N LEU A 122 -6.07 28.76 20.85
CA LEU A 122 -5.80 30.19 20.87
C LEU A 122 -4.34 30.47 21.19
N THR A 123 -3.86 31.60 20.70
CA THR A 123 -2.59 32.21 21.10
C THR A 123 -2.83 33.61 21.64
N SER A 124 -1.82 34.21 22.29
CA SER A 124 -1.89 35.60 22.76
C SER A 124 -2.12 36.59 21.60
N TYR A 125 -1.68 36.25 20.38
CA TYR A 125 -1.95 37.05 19.18
C TYR A 125 -3.42 37.03 18.77
N ASP A 126 -4.15 35.95 19.04
CA ASP A 126 -5.57 35.86 18.71
C ASP A 126 -6.42 36.72 19.66
N LEU A 127 -5.97 36.94 20.90
CA LEU A 127 -6.71 37.72 21.90
C LEU A 127 -6.95 39.17 21.47
N ILE A 128 -6.08 39.75 20.63
CA ILE A 128 -6.26 41.12 20.12
C ILE A 128 -7.52 41.25 19.25
N LYS A 129 -8.01 40.14 18.67
CA LYS A 129 -9.22 40.12 17.85
C LYS A 129 -10.49 40.15 18.69
N PHE A 130 -10.43 39.82 19.98
CA PHE A 130 -11.61 39.66 20.82
C PHE A 130 -12.33 40.99 21.09
N LYS A 131 -11.57 42.09 21.20
CA LYS A 131 -12.11 43.41 21.49
C LYS A 131 -11.48 44.51 20.68
N THR A 132 -12.28 45.53 20.37
CA THR A 132 -11.80 46.80 19.84
C THR A 132 -12.47 47.93 20.60
N ASN A 133 -11.66 48.86 21.12
CA ASN A 133 -12.13 50.00 21.92
C ASN A 133 -13.09 49.59 23.07
N GLY A 134 -12.80 48.47 23.74
CA GLY A 134 -13.60 47.95 24.85
C GLY A 134 -14.89 47.23 24.46
N SER A 135 -15.24 47.17 23.17
CA SER A 135 -16.40 46.46 22.65
C SER A 135 -16.03 45.07 22.12
N ASP A 136 -16.88 44.08 22.36
CA ASP A 136 -16.69 42.71 21.88
C ASP A 136 -16.84 42.62 20.36
N ASN A 137 -15.84 42.06 19.70
CA ASN A 137 -15.85 41.85 18.26
C ASN A 137 -16.62 40.59 17.89
N LYS A 138 -17.27 40.61 16.73
CA LYS A 138 -17.94 39.45 16.14
C LYS A 138 -16.93 38.56 15.44
N ILE A 139 -17.03 37.25 15.65
CA ILE A 139 -16.13 36.27 15.04
C ILE A 139 -16.47 36.08 13.56
N THR A 140 -15.45 35.96 12.73
CA THR A 140 -15.61 35.64 11.30
C THR A 140 -15.86 34.14 11.12
N ARG A 141 -16.43 33.75 9.98
CA ARG A 141 -16.62 32.35 9.62
C ARG A 141 -15.29 31.59 9.50
N GLU A 142 -14.24 32.24 9.00
CA GLU A 142 -12.87 31.69 8.97
C GLU A 142 -12.32 31.44 10.38
N ASP A 143 -12.35 32.44 11.26
CA ASP A 143 -11.81 32.30 12.62
C ASP A 143 -12.61 31.28 13.43
N MET A 144 -13.93 31.21 13.26
CA MET A 144 -14.75 30.17 13.89
C MET A 144 -14.37 28.78 13.40
N ALA A 145 -14.14 28.61 12.09
CA ALA A 145 -13.68 27.35 11.52
C ALA A 145 -12.26 26.99 11.99
N VAL A 146 -11.36 27.95 12.17
CA VAL A 146 -10.05 27.70 12.78
C VAL A 146 -10.21 27.23 14.23
N PHE A 147 -11.11 27.82 15.01
CA PHE A 147 -11.36 27.40 16.39
C PHE A 147 -11.84 25.95 16.46
N PHE A 148 -12.86 25.61 15.66
CA PHE A 148 -13.36 24.23 15.58
C PHE A 148 -12.32 23.26 15.03
N GLY A 149 -11.58 23.65 14.00
CA GLY A 149 -10.59 22.80 13.35
C GLY A 149 -9.38 22.54 14.24
N LYS A 150 -8.88 23.54 14.98
CA LYS A 150 -7.84 23.36 15.99
C LYS A 150 -8.34 22.54 17.18
N ALA A 151 -9.59 22.74 17.61
CA ALA A 151 -10.18 21.92 18.65
C ALA A 151 -10.28 20.44 18.23
N LEU A 152 -10.67 20.18 16.98
CA LEU A 152 -10.68 18.83 16.43
C LEU A 152 -9.25 18.29 16.25
N ALA A 153 -8.29 19.16 15.93
CA ALA A 153 -6.89 18.78 15.76
C ALA A 153 -6.17 18.35 17.05
N LEU A 154 -6.83 18.42 18.21
CA LEU A 154 -6.33 17.82 19.45
C LEU A 154 -6.25 16.29 19.39
N SER A 155 -6.99 15.66 18.46
CA SER A 155 -6.93 14.21 18.25
C SER A 155 -6.98 13.78 16.79
N TYR A 156 -7.04 14.75 15.86
CA TYR A 156 -7.03 14.51 14.42
C TYR A 156 -5.85 15.27 13.79
N ALA A 157 -5.16 14.67 12.82
CA ALA A 157 -4.11 15.39 12.11
C ALA A 157 -4.73 16.54 11.28
N PRO A 158 -4.16 17.76 11.30
CA PRO A 158 -4.51 18.82 10.35
C PRO A 158 -4.31 18.34 8.91
N SER A 159 -5.13 18.82 7.97
CA SER A 159 -4.97 18.52 6.54
C SER A 159 -3.86 19.35 5.89
N SER A 160 -3.47 19.02 4.66
CA SER A 160 -2.46 19.78 3.88
C SER A 160 -2.91 21.21 3.53
N GLY A 161 -4.21 21.49 3.49
CA GLY A 161 -4.78 22.80 3.13
C GLY A 161 -4.84 23.04 1.62
N THR A 162 -4.58 22.01 0.80
CA THR A 162 -4.43 22.10 -0.66
C THR A 162 -5.70 21.72 -1.43
N SER A 163 -6.66 21.05 -0.80
CA SER A 163 -7.77 20.38 -1.49
C SER A 163 -9.09 21.14 -1.42
N LEU A 164 -9.09 22.37 -0.88
CA LEU A 164 -10.29 23.18 -0.78
C LEU A 164 -10.79 23.63 -2.16
N SER A 165 -12.06 23.36 -2.43
CA SER A 165 -12.71 23.61 -3.73
C SER A 165 -13.77 24.72 -3.68
N PHE A 166 -13.76 25.58 -2.67
CA PHE A 166 -14.67 26.73 -2.59
C PHE A 166 -14.34 27.78 -3.65
N SER A 167 -15.35 28.42 -4.21
CA SER A 167 -15.20 29.44 -5.25
C SER A 167 -14.42 30.67 -4.80
N ASP A 168 -14.39 30.95 -3.49
CA ASP A 168 -13.65 32.04 -2.85
C ASP A 168 -12.44 31.54 -2.02
N THR A 169 -11.88 30.37 -2.36
CA THR A 169 -10.72 29.78 -1.66
C THR A 169 -9.51 30.72 -1.58
N SER A 170 -9.35 31.66 -2.53
CA SER A 170 -8.31 32.68 -2.50
C SER A 170 -8.48 33.72 -1.37
N GLY A 171 -9.71 33.91 -0.88
CA GLY A 171 -10.02 34.76 0.28
C GLY A 171 -9.75 34.10 1.63
N ILE A 172 -9.45 32.79 1.64
CA ILE A 172 -9.13 32.04 2.84
C ILE A 172 -7.65 32.20 3.18
N SER A 173 -7.36 32.64 4.41
CA SER A 173 -5.99 32.81 4.90
C SER A 173 -5.22 31.48 4.85
N ALA A 174 -3.95 31.50 4.42
CA ALA A 174 -3.15 30.28 4.27
C ALA A 174 -3.11 29.42 5.56
N ALA A 175 -2.95 30.06 6.71
CA ALA A 175 -2.93 29.38 8.02
C ALA A 175 -4.29 28.75 8.41
N ALA A 176 -5.40 29.18 7.79
CA ALA A 176 -6.73 28.64 8.08
C ALA A 176 -7.07 27.42 7.20
N LYS A 177 -6.44 27.29 6.02
CA LYS A 177 -6.77 26.24 5.04
C LYS A 177 -6.65 24.81 5.59
N PRO A 178 -5.58 24.42 6.32
CA PRO A 178 -5.48 23.09 6.93
C PRO A 178 -6.68 22.71 7.82
N TYR A 179 -7.16 23.68 8.60
CA TYR A 179 -8.24 23.48 9.56
C TYR A 179 -9.61 23.51 8.90
N ILE A 180 -9.81 24.39 7.92
CA ILE A 180 -11.06 24.44 7.15
C ILE A 180 -11.20 23.17 6.31
N GLU A 181 -10.12 22.67 5.70
CA GLU A 181 -10.12 21.40 4.97
C GLU A 181 -10.43 20.22 5.90
N LEU A 182 -9.81 20.17 7.09
CA LEU A 182 -10.12 19.16 8.09
C LEU A 182 -11.62 19.16 8.45
N LEU A 183 -12.22 20.34 8.67
CA LEU A 183 -13.64 20.45 8.95
C LEU A 183 -14.53 20.08 7.76
N ASN A 184 -14.11 20.42 6.54
CA ASN A 184 -14.85 20.12 5.32
C ASN A 184 -14.89 18.60 5.05
N LYS A 185 -13.73 17.92 5.15
CA LYS A 185 -13.63 16.46 5.11
C LYS A 185 -14.51 15.77 6.15
N ASN A 186 -14.61 16.37 7.33
CA ASN A 186 -15.46 15.86 8.40
C ASN A 186 -16.95 16.23 8.27
N GLY A 187 -17.36 16.89 7.17
CA GLY A 187 -18.75 17.27 6.91
C GLY A 187 -19.27 18.42 7.78
N ILE A 188 -18.39 19.06 8.56
CA ILE A 188 -18.72 20.10 9.55
C ILE A 188 -18.99 21.43 8.85
N VAL A 189 -18.18 21.78 7.85
CA VAL A 189 -18.35 23.00 7.05
C VAL A 189 -18.66 22.71 5.59
N SER A 190 -19.54 23.54 5.02
CA SER A 190 -19.87 23.60 3.60
C SER A 190 -19.87 25.05 3.12
N GLY A 191 -19.87 25.23 1.79
CA GLY A 191 -20.06 26.51 1.14
C GLY A 191 -21.54 26.90 1.08
N ASP A 192 -21.82 28.12 0.63
CA ASP A 192 -23.17 28.56 0.30
C ASP A 192 -23.67 27.97 -1.04
N ASN A 193 -24.84 28.41 -1.51
CA ASN A 193 -25.43 27.94 -2.77
C ASN A 193 -24.57 28.23 -4.03
N ASN A 194 -23.61 29.15 -3.92
CA ASN A 194 -22.66 29.49 -4.97
C ASN A 194 -21.28 28.85 -4.72
N ASN A 195 -21.21 27.90 -3.78
CA ASN A 195 -19.99 27.24 -3.33
C ASN A 195 -18.93 28.20 -2.74
N ASN A 196 -19.35 29.34 -2.18
CA ASN A 196 -18.45 30.23 -1.43
C ASN A 196 -18.41 29.86 0.06
N PHE A 197 -17.22 29.85 0.65
CA PHE A 197 -17.04 29.67 2.09
C PHE A 197 -17.37 30.93 2.89
N ASN A 198 -17.24 32.12 2.29
CA ASN A 198 -17.45 33.43 2.91
C ASN A 198 -16.54 33.70 4.13
N PRO A 199 -15.19 33.62 3.99
CA PRO A 199 -14.25 33.58 5.12
C PRO A 199 -14.30 34.82 6.02
N LYS A 200 -14.57 36.00 5.46
CA LYS A 200 -14.50 37.29 6.20
C LYS A 200 -15.85 37.75 6.76
N ALA A 201 -16.94 37.04 6.44
CA ALA A 201 -18.26 37.36 6.97
C ALA A 201 -18.35 37.00 8.46
N SER A 202 -19.08 37.79 9.24
CA SER A 202 -19.46 37.37 10.60
C SER A 202 -20.41 36.19 10.53
N ILE A 203 -20.23 35.22 11.41
CA ILE A 203 -21.07 34.02 11.46
C ILE A 203 -22.19 34.17 12.49
N ASN A 204 -23.40 33.76 12.11
CA ASN A 204 -24.55 33.82 13.01
C ASN A 204 -24.66 32.56 13.89
N ARG A 205 -25.43 32.67 14.98
CA ARG A 205 -25.61 31.58 15.96
C ARG A 205 -26.24 30.31 15.37
N ALA A 206 -27.08 30.41 14.33
CA ALA A 206 -27.68 29.24 13.69
C ALA A 206 -26.64 28.46 12.87
N GLU A 207 -25.79 29.14 12.11
CA GLU A 207 -24.67 28.53 11.39
C GLU A 207 -23.68 27.89 12.36
N VAL A 208 -23.37 28.60 13.46
CA VAL A 208 -22.53 28.05 14.52
C VAL A 208 -23.18 26.83 15.18
N ALA A 209 -24.50 26.81 15.37
CA ALA A 209 -25.19 25.64 15.92
C ALA A 209 -25.05 24.41 15.02
N VAL A 210 -25.06 24.59 13.70
CA VAL A 210 -24.78 23.50 12.75
C VAL A 210 -23.36 23.01 12.91
N MET A 211 -22.36 23.91 12.88
CA MET A 211 -20.96 23.52 13.06
C MET A 211 -20.74 22.84 14.41
N ALA A 212 -21.29 23.40 15.49
CA ALA A 212 -21.19 22.88 16.85
C ALA A 212 -21.82 21.50 17.01
N SER A 213 -23.05 21.31 16.51
CA SER A 213 -23.73 20.01 16.55
C SER A 213 -22.90 18.96 15.82
N LYS A 214 -22.43 19.30 14.62
CA LYS A 214 -21.62 18.38 13.81
C LYS A 214 -20.26 18.09 14.45
N THR A 215 -19.54 19.09 14.93
CA THR A 215 -18.27 18.88 15.62
C THR A 215 -18.44 18.07 16.89
N PHE A 216 -19.48 18.36 17.69
CA PHE A 216 -19.75 17.62 18.92
C PHE A 216 -20.07 16.15 18.65
N GLU A 217 -20.86 15.87 17.62
CA GLU A 217 -21.11 14.49 17.20
C GLU A 217 -19.83 13.83 16.65
N VAL A 218 -18.96 14.54 15.91
CA VAL A 218 -17.63 14.01 15.54
C VAL A 218 -16.74 13.76 16.77
N MET A 219 -16.88 14.52 17.84
CA MET A 219 -16.07 14.35 19.06
C MET A 219 -16.64 13.30 20.04
N LYS A 220 -17.97 13.10 20.06
CA LYS A 220 -18.66 12.14 20.96
C LYS A 220 -18.85 10.78 20.34
N LYS A 221 -19.31 10.82 19.10
CA LYS A 221 -19.34 9.70 18.23
C LYS A 221 -18.00 9.85 17.55
N GLY A 222 -17.86 10.48 16.40
CA GLY A 222 -16.79 10.19 15.43
C GLY A 222 -17.44 10.03 14.07
N VAL A 223 -17.41 11.11 13.31
CA VAL A 223 -18.16 11.28 12.05
C VAL A 223 -19.60 11.73 12.19
N VAL A 224 -19.91 12.76 11.39
CA VAL A 224 -21.23 13.24 11.07
C VAL A 224 -21.40 13.22 9.56
N THR A 225 -22.58 12.83 9.12
CA THR A 225 -22.97 12.74 7.72
C THR A 225 -23.49 14.11 7.26
N ASN A 226 -23.01 14.63 6.11
CA ASN A 226 -23.71 15.70 5.39
C ASN A 226 -23.61 15.43 3.89
N THR A 227 -24.74 15.47 3.20
CA THR A 227 -24.90 15.13 1.77
C THR A 227 -24.41 16.24 0.82
N GLU A 228 -24.06 17.43 1.33
CA GLU A 228 -23.64 18.60 0.52
C GLU A 228 -22.11 18.77 0.39
N SER A 229 -21.29 17.87 0.94
CA SER A 229 -19.82 18.01 0.92
C SER A 229 -19.14 17.43 -0.33
N GLY A 230 -19.89 16.79 -1.23
CA GLY A 230 -19.34 15.98 -2.32
C GLY A 230 -18.88 14.58 -1.88
N TYR A 231 -18.75 14.33 -0.56
CA TYR A 231 -18.46 13.02 -0.01
C TYR A 231 -19.71 12.14 0.00
N SER A 232 -19.60 10.96 -0.59
CA SER A 232 -20.60 9.90 -0.51
C SER A 232 -20.36 9.03 0.72
N GLN A 233 -21.44 8.49 1.27
CA GLN A 233 -21.35 7.49 2.32
C GLN A 233 -21.86 6.15 1.82
N THR A 234 -20.99 5.16 1.87
CA THR A 234 -21.39 3.79 1.66
C THR A 234 -21.47 3.10 3.01
N THR A 235 -22.66 2.63 3.36
CA THR A 235 -22.88 1.77 4.54
C THR A 235 -23.02 0.32 4.09
N GLY A 236 -22.31 -0.56 4.77
CA GLY A 236 -22.35 -1.99 4.48
C GLY A 236 -21.78 -2.81 5.60
N VAL A 237 -21.94 -4.13 5.47
CA VAL A 237 -21.37 -5.11 6.38
C VAL A 237 -19.98 -5.48 5.85
N VAL A 238 -18.95 -5.46 6.69
CA VAL A 238 -17.59 -5.86 6.30
C VAL A 238 -17.61 -7.30 5.84
N ALA A 239 -17.35 -7.49 4.54
CA ALA A 239 -17.35 -8.76 3.84
C ALA A 239 -15.94 -9.34 3.73
N SER A 240 -14.91 -8.47 3.70
CA SER A 240 -13.51 -8.85 3.90
C SER A 240 -12.68 -7.62 4.23
N ILE A 241 -11.58 -7.79 4.95
CA ILE A 241 -10.52 -6.78 5.06
C ILE A 241 -9.18 -7.52 5.11
N SER A 242 -8.27 -7.18 4.19
CA SER A 242 -6.95 -7.83 4.07
C SER A 242 -5.85 -6.79 4.05
N GLU A 243 -4.80 -6.98 4.85
CA GLU A 243 -3.64 -6.09 4.95
C GLU A 243 -2.46 -6.65 4.14
N SER A 244 -1.74 -5.77 3.45
CA SER A 244 -0.47 -6.07 2.79
C SER A 244 0.40 -4.82 2.75
N SER A 245 1.58 -4.88 3.38
CA SER A 245 2.61 -3.84 3.33
C SER A 245 2.11 -2.44 3.75
N GLY A 246 1.25 -2.37 4.77
CA GLY A 246 0.66 -1.13 5.29
C GLY A 246 -0.53 -0.61 4.45
N THR A 247 -1.09 -1.44 3.57
CA THR A 247 -2.27 -1.14 2.77
C THR A 247 -3.34 -2.20 3.03
N TRP A 248 -4.58 -1.77 3.32
CA TRP A 248 -5.72 -2.65 3.54
C TRP A 248 -6.69 -2.59 2.36
N LEU A 249 -7.16 -3.74 1.89
CA LEU A 249 -8.30 -3.82 0.98
C LEU A 249 -9.55 -4.17 1.78
N LEU A 250 -10.42 -3.18 2.00
CA LEU A 250 -11.71 -3.33 2.65
C LEU A 250 -12.79 -3.60 1.60
N ARG A 251 -13.56 -4.68 1.76
CA ARG A 251 -14.77 -4.94 0.97
C ARG A 251 -15.98 -4.97 1.89
N ILE A 252 -17.06 -4.28 1.50
CA ILE A 252 -18.31 -4.23 2.25
C ILE A 252 -19.48 -4.69 1.39
N LEU A 253 -20.41 -5.42 1.98
CA LEU A 253 -21.67 -5.81 1.37
C LEU A 253 -22.72 -4.74 1.65
N THR A 254 -23.23 -4.13 0.60
CA THR A 254 -24.27 -3.08 0.61
C THR A 254 -25.58 -3.64 0.06
N ALA A 255 -26.65 -2.85 0.12
CA ALA A 255 -27.93 -3.23 -0.48
C ALA A 255 -27.86 -3.44 -2.01
N ASN A 256 -26.84 -2.87 -2.67
CA ASN A 256 -26.70 -2.88 -4.14
C ASN A 256 -25.57 -3.80 -4.64
N GLY A 257 -24.83 -4.48 -3.76
CA GLY A 257 -23.73 -5.34 -4.16
C GLY A 257 -22.54 -5.27 -3.20
N THR A 258 -21.35 -5.60 -3.69
CA THR A 258 -20.11 -5.51 -2.89
C THR A 258 -19.31 -4.31 -3.37
N GLU A 259 -18.96 -3.42 -2.46
CA GLU A 259 -18.11 -2.24 -2.74
C GLU A 259 -16.74 -2.41 -2.07
N GLY A 260 -15.68 -1.94 -2.73
CA GLY A 260 -14.29 -2.09 -2.30
C GLY A 260 -13.59 -0.76 -2.09
N PHE A 261 -12.75 -0.70 -1.07
CA PHE A 261 -12.05 0.49 -0.58
C PHE A 261 -10.60 0.12 -0.26
N VAL A 262 -9.66 0.97 -0.65
CA VAL A 262 -8.23 0.81 -0.32
C VAL A 262 -7.90 1.76 0.80
N LEU A 263 -7.39 1.23 1.91
CA LEU A 263 -6.99 1.97 3.10
C LEU A 263 -5.48 1.88 3.24
N ASP A 264 -4.87 2.85 3.89
CA ASP A 264 -3.50 2.80 4.37
C ASP A 264 -3.46 2.95 5.89
N ALA A 265 -2.27 2.87 6.48
CA ALA A 265 -2.12 2.91 7.94
C ALA A 265 -2.57 4.26 8.54
N SER A 266 -2.67 5.30 7.72
CA SER A 266 -3.12 6.64 8.10
C SER A 266 -4.63 6.82 7.98
N THR A 267 -5.33 5.87 7.35
CA THR A 267 -6.77 5.95 7.10
C THR A 267 -7.54 5.92 8.43
N PRO A 268 -8.28 6.99 8.76
CA PRO A 268 -8.94 7.07 10.06
C PRO A 268 -10.12 6.09 10.17
N VAL A 269 -10.13 5.25 11.21
CA VAL A 269 -11.21 4.29 11.47
C VAL A 269 -11.67 4.39 12.91
N TYR A 270 -12.95 4.65 13.11
CA TYR A 270 -13.49 4.90 14.44
C TYR A 270 -14.46 3.81 14.89
N LEU A 271 -14.23 3.21 16.08
CA LEU A 271 -15.17 2.28 16.70
C LEU A 271 -16.27 3.01 17.46
N ASN A 272 -17.53 2.78 17.09
CA ASN A 272 -18.68 3.57 17.55
C ASN A 272 -18.31 5.04 17.62
N ALA A 273 -17.52 5.43 16.63
CA ALA A 273 -17.10 6.77 16.37
C ALA A 273 -16.01 7.26 17.41
N THR A 274 -15.91 6.75 18.64
CA THR A 274 -15.13 7.38 19.73
C THR A 274 -13.61 7.24 19.65
N SER A 275 -13.11 6.05 19.37
CA SER A 275 -11.66 5.75 19.40
C SER A 275 -11.17 5.48 17.98
N ASN A 276 -10.10 6.15 17.54
CA ASN A 276 -9.45 5.77 16.29
C ASN A 276 -8.71 4.45 16.52
N VAL A 277 -9.27 3.38 15.96
CA VAL A 277 -8.76 2.01 16.06
C VAL A 277 -7.92 1.62 14.84
N GLY A 278 -7.82 2.53 13.85
CA GLY A 278 -7.14 2.30 12.59
C GLY A 278 -7.78 1.17 11.76
N PRO A 279 -7.28 0.92 10.53
CA PRO A 279 -7.76 -0.17 9.68
C PRO A 279 -7.74 -1.55 10.36
N SER A 280 -6.77 -1.77 11.25
CA SER A 280 -6.66 -2.99 12.07
C SER A 280 -7.84 -3.21 13.02
N GLY A 281 -8.57 -2.16 13.38
CA GLY A 281 -9.74 -2.25 14.24
C GLY A 281 -11.02 -2.66 13.53
N ILE A 282 -11.02 -2.77 12.20
CA ILE A 282 -12.20 -3.20 11.43
C ILE A 282 -12.30 -4.72 11.48
N GLY A 283 -13.38 -5.21 12.09
CA GLY A 283 -13.71 -6.63 12.13
C GLY A 283 -14.58 -7.05 10.96
N LEU A 284 -14.52 -8.33 10.61
CA LEU A 284 -15.50 -8.90 9.69
C LEU A 284 -16.91 -8.83 10.29
N GLY A 285 -17.94 -8.58 9.48
CA GLY A 285 -19.33 -8.55 9.93
C GLY A 285 -19.73 -7.23 10.58
N ASP A 286 -18.75 -6.38 10.92
CA ASP A 286 -19.01 -5.03 11.39
C ASP A 286 -19.87 -4.28 10.39
N THR A 287 -20.84 -3.52 10.89
CA THR A 287 -21.52 -2.54 10.04
C THR A 287 -20.67 -1.29 10.02
N VAL A 288 -20.03 -1.03 8.89
CA VAL A 288 -19.20 0.15 8.71
C VAL A 288 -19.88 1.19 7.82
N GLN A 289 -19.60 2.45 8.10
CA GLN A 289 -19.93 3.58 7.24
C GLN A 289 -18.63 4.19 6.73
N VAL A 290 -18.40 4.07 5.43
CA VAL A 290 -17.23 4.64 4.73
C VAL A 290 -17.63 6.01 4.19
N THR A 291 -16.90 7.06 4.56
CA THR A 291 -17.09 8.41 4.00
C THR A 291 -15.97 8.68 2.98
N HIS A 292 -16.33 8.87 1.71
CA HIS A 292 -15.37 8.91 0.60
C HIS A 292 -15.77 9.89 -0.51
N VAL A 293 -14.81 10.34 -1.33
CA VAL A 293 -15.03 11.05 -2.60
C VAL A 293 -14.26 10.29 -3.66
N ASN A 294 -14.94 9.76 -4.67
CA ASN A 294 -14.32 8.90 -5.69
C ASN A 294 -13.57 7.72 -5.03
N ALA A 295 -12.25 7.63 -5.22
CA ALA A 295 -11.41 6.59 -4.61
C ALA A 295 -10.84 6.99 -3.22
N ASP A 296 -10.93 8.26 -2.84
CA ASP A 296 -10.28 8.78 -1.64
C ASP A 296 -11.19 8.66 -0.42
N ILE A 297 -10.65 8.05 0.63
CA ILE A 297 -11.38 7.78 1.88
C ILE A 297 -11.06 8.87 2.89
N SER A 298 -12.10 9.57 3.35
CA SER A 298 -11.94 10.52 4.44
C SER A 298 -11.82 9.80 5.78
N LYS A 299 -12.62 8.75 6.00
CA LYS A 299 -12.70 7.99 7.25
C LYS A 299 -13.74 6.87 7.19
N ILE A 300 -13.62 5.93 8.12
CA ILE A 300 -14.54 4.81 8.31
C ILE A 300 -15.06 4.83 9.75
N VAL A 301 -16.33 4.49 9.95
CA VAL A 301 -16.93 4.28 11.27
C VAL A 301 -17.51 2.90 11.38
N ILE A 302 -17.08 2.14 12.37
CA ILE A 302 -17.76 0.91 12.80
C ILE A 302 -18.97 1.34 13.63
N THR A 303 -20.15 1.32 13.00
CA THR A 303 -21.45 1.74 13.58
C THR A 303 -22.16 0.64 14.33
N LYS A 304 -21.80 -0.61 14.04
CA LYS A 304 -22.21 -1.78 14.79
C LYS A 304 -21.05 -2.76 14.76
N ASP A 305 -20.42 -2.91 15.90
CA ASP A 305 -19.39 -3.90 16.13
C ASP A 305 -20.05 -5.26 16.40
N VAL A 306 -19.57 -6.29 15.70
CA VAL A 306 -20.07 -7.66 15.91
C VAL A 306 -19.47 -8.29 17.17
N VAL A 307 -18.32 -7.81 17.65
CA VAL A 307 -17.65 -8.29 18.86
C VAL A 307 -17.61 -7.17 19.89
N VAL A 308 -18.39 -7.29 20.96
CA VAL A 308 -18.62 -6.17 21.92
C VAL A 308 -17.48 -6.08 22.96
N ASP A 309 -16.29 -5.60 22.59
CA ASP A 309 -15.24 -5.23 23.55
C ASP A 309 -14.41 -3.99 23.09
N PRO A 310 -14.52 -2.85 23.79
CA PRO A 310 -13.81 -1.62 23.42
C PRO A 310 -12.30 -1.61 23.72
N ASN A 311 -11.74 -2.65 24.38
CA ASN A 311 -10.30 -2.79 24.63
C ASN A 311 -9.71 -4.12 24.13
N ALA A 312 -10.52 -4.98 23.51
CA ALA A 312 -9.95 -6.06 22.72
C ALA A 312 -9.43 -5.48 21.42
N THR A 313 -8.22 -5.86 21.01
CA THR A 313 -7.99 -6.07 19.58
C THR A 313 -9.11 -7.01 19.16
N ASN A 314 -10.16 -6.49 18.52
CA ASN A 314 -11.25 -7.33 18.05
C ASN A 314 -10.59 -8.35 17.16
N SER A 315 -10.48 -9.58 17.68
CA SER A 315 -10.26 -10.76 16.88
C SER A 315 -11.41 -10.74 15.90
N GLN A 316 -11.06 -10.20 14.74
CA GLN A 316 -11.71 -10.17 13.47
C GLN A 316 -12.61 -11.41 13.39
N TYR A 317 -13.91 -11.35 13.73
CA TYR A 317 -14.90 -12.43 13.51
C TYR A 317 -16.32 -11.83 13.47
N GLY A 318 -16.94 -11.65 12.30
CA GLY A 318 -17.89 -12.66 11.83
C GLY A 318 -17.12 -13.94 11.69
N THR A 319 -17.53 -15.02 12.38
CA THR A 319 -16.52 -16.06 12.60
C THR A 319 -15.94 -16.67 11.34
N THR A 320 -16.69 -16.45 10.27
CA THR A 320 -16.24 -16.61 8.93
C THR A 320 -16.87 -15.56 8.00
N SER A 321 -16.20 -15.18 6.91
CA SER A 321 -16.81 -14.53 5.74
C SER A 321 -17.17 -15.57 4.71
N ILE A 322 -18.22 -15.31 3.92
CA ILE A 322 -18.54 -16.17 2.78
C ILE A 322 -18.13 -15.46 1.50
N ASP A 323 -17.25 -16.09 0.73
CA ASP A 323 -16.99 -15.70 -0.65
C ASP A 323 -17.34 -16.83 -1.61
N LYS A 324 -17.78 -16.48 -2.81
CA LYS A 324 -18.26 -17.41 -3.81
C LYS A 324 -17.85 -16.96 -5.21
N GLY A 325 -17.32 -17.91 -5.98
CA GLY A 325 -16.86 -17.66 -7.33
C GLY A 325 -16.56 -18.94 -8.09
N GLU A 326 -16.15 -18.80 -9.34
CA GLU A 326 -15.59 -19.89 -10.12
C GLU A 326 -14.24 -20.29 -9.52
N LEU A 327 -13.98 -21.58 -9.31
CA LEU A 327 -12.73 -22.08 -8.77
C LEU A 327 -11.64 -22.02 -9.86
N ILE A 328 -10.57 -21.28 -9.63
CA ILE A 328 -9.50 -21.03 -10.63
C ILE A 328 -8.12 -21.52 -10.19
N SER A 329 -7.92 -21.84 -8.90
CA SER A 329 -6.71 -22.49 -8.40
C SER A 329 -6.96 -23.21 -7.08
N ALA A 330 -6.23 -24.29 -6.80
CA ALA A 330 -6.16 -24.90 -5.49
C ALA A 330 -4.75 -25.52 -5.32
N GLY A 331 -4.00 -25.03 -4.35
CA GLY A 331 -2.70 -25.55 -3.92
C GLY A 331 -2.79 -26.22 -2.54
N ASP A 332 -1.65 -26.57 -1.95
CA ASP A 332 -1.61 -27.39 -0.72
C ASP A 332 -2.31 -26.74 0.49
N TYR A 333 -2.26 -25.40 0.56
CA TYR A 333 -2.83 -24.61 1.65
C TYR A 333 -3.48 -23.30 1.17
N LYS A 334 -3.67 -23.13 -0.16
CA LYS A 334 -4.27 -21.92 -0.75
C LYS A 334 -5.30 -22.28 -1.83
N LEU A 335 -6.34 -21.47 -2.00
CA LEU A 335 -7.42 -21.66 -2.98
C LEU A 335 -7.78 -20.33 -3.66
N GLY A 336 -7.88 -20.31 -4.98
CA GLY A 336 -8.25 -19.14 -5.78
C GLY A 336 -9.63 -19.26 -6.42
N ILE A 337 -10.38 -18.16 -6.42
CA ILE A 337 -11.67 -18.02 -7.12
C ILE A 337 -11.71 -16.80 -8.04
N LEU A 338 -12.56 -16.84 -9.05
CA LEU A 338 -13.03 -15.70 -9.83
C LEU A 338 -14.36 -15.22 -9.23
N ASP A 339 -14.36 -14.06 -8.58
CA ASP A 339 -15.56 -13.54 -7.91
C ASP A 339 -16.63 -13.04 -8.91
N LYS A 340 -17.81 -12.64 -8.40
CA LYS A 340 -18.93 -12.13 -9.22
C LYS A 340 -18.60 -10.93 -10.12
N SER A 341 -17.46 -10.27 -9.91
CA SER A 341 -16.98 -9.13 -10.71
C SER A 341 -15.84 -9.53 -11.65
N SER A 342 -15.65 -10.84 -11.88
CA SER A 342 -14.57 -11.41 -12.69
C SER A 342 -13.16 -11.10 -12.17
N ARG A 343 -12.99 -10.90 -10.86
CA ARG A 343 -11.68 -10.66 -10.23
C ARG A 343 -11.11 -11.95 -9.66
N LYS A 344 -9.83 -12.22 -9.88
CA LYS A 344 -9.10 -13.34 -9.26
C LYS A 344 -8.79 -13.02 -7.79
N VAL A 345 -9.20 -13.87 -6.87
CA VAL A 345 -9.03 -13.70 -5.41
C VAL A 345 -8.55 -15.01 -4.80
N TYR A 346 -7.56 -14.97 -3.90
CA TYR A 346 -6.94 -16.15 -3.30
C TYR A 346 -7.08 -16.16 -1.78
N TYR A 347 -7.27 -17.33 -1.18
CA TYR A 347 -7.44 -17.55 0.25
C TYR A 347 -6.49 -18.64 0.75
N VAL A 348 -5.93 -18.47 1.94
CA VAL A 348 -5.27 -19.58 2.67
C VAL A 348 -6.38 -20.52 3.18
N VAL A 349 -6.15 -21.82 3.25
CA VAL A 349 -7.11 -22.82 3.74
C VAL A 349 -6.56 -23.40 5.05
N ALA A 350 -7.38 -23.39 6.09
CA ALA A 350 -6.98 -23.85 7.41
C ALA A 350 -6.64 -25.34 7.39
N THR A 351 -5.65 -25.76 8.18
CA THR A 351 -5.20 -27.17 8.24
C THR A 351 -6.31 -28.15 8.64
N ASP A 352 -7.31 -27.70 9.39
CA ASP A 352 -8.48 -28.46 9.86
C ASP A 352 -9.79 -28.12 9.13
N ALA A 353 -9.72 -27.43 7.99
CA ALA A 353 -10.88 -26.98 7.25
C ALA A 353 -11.82 -28.11 6.79
N GLU A 354 -13.13 -27.86 6.84
CA GLU A 354 -14.15 -28.77 6.28
C GLU A 354 -14.23 -28.60 4.75
N ILE A 355 -13.71 -29.55 3.99
CA ILE A 355 -13.68 -29.48 2.52
C ILE A 355 -14.67 -30.49 1.92
N THR A 356 -15.49 -30.03 0.98
CA THR A 356 -16.44 -30.88 0.23
C THR A 356 -16.42 -30.60 -1.27
N LEU A 357 -16.57 -31.67 -2.07
CA LEU A 357 -16.74 -31.63 -3.53
C LEU A 357 -18.00 -32.42 -3.89
N ASN A 358 -18.95 -31.77 -4.58
CA ASN A 358 -20.23 -32.36 -4.97
C ASN A 358 -20.98 -33.01 -3.78
N GLY A 359 -20.90 -32.35 -2.61
CA GLY A 359 -21.55 -32.79 -1.37
C GLY A 359 -20.85 -33.93 -0.61
N LYS A 360 -19.72 -34.45 -1.09
CA LYS A 360 -18.90 -35.47 -0.39
C LYS A 360 -17.65 -34.83 0.21
N LYS A 361 -17.14 -35.37 1.33
CA LYS A 361 -15.87 -34.93 1.95
C LYS A 361 -14.73 -35.05 0.94
N ALA A 362 -13.93 -34.00 0.82
CA ALA A 362 -12.83 -33.91 -0.13
C ALA A 362 -11.55 -33.36 0.54
N THR A 363 -10.48 -33.22 -0.24
CA THR A 363 -9.16 -32.74 0.17
C THR A 363 -8.73 -31.59 -0.73
N MET A 364 -7.82 -30.72 -0.25
CA MET A 364 -7.22 -29.67 -1.09
C MET A 364 -6.61 -30.24 -2.38
N ARG A 365 -5.98 -31.41 -2.28
CA ARG A 365 -5.45 -32.15 -3.42
C ARG A 365 -6.56 -32.48 -4.43
N GLN A 366 -7.70 -33.01 -4.00
CA GLN A 366 -8.86 -33.26 -4.90
C GLN A 366 -9.44 -31.99 -5.53
N LEU A 367 -9.35 -30.83 -4.86
CA LEU A 367 -9.73 -29.55 -5.48
C LEU A 367 -8.68 -29.06 -6.47
N SER A 368 -7.39 -29.28 -6.19
CA SER A 368 -6.28 -29.03 -7.12
C SER A 368 -6.43 -29.87 -8.38
N ASP A 369 -6.75 -31.15 -8.21
CA ASP A 369 -7.02 -32.10 -9.30
C ASP A 369 -8.27 -31.73 -10.10
N LEU A 370 -9.23 -30.97 -9.54
CA LEU A 370 -10.40 -30.44 -10.23
C LEU A 370 -10.11 -29.14 -11.02
N VAL A 371 -9.13 -28.35 -10.58
CA VAL A 371 -8.72 -27.13 -11.28
C VAL A 371 -7.70 -27.39 -12.38
N SER A 372 -6.72 -28.26 -12.11
CA SER A 372 -5.55 -28.55 -12.98
C SER A 372 -5.89 -29.13 -14.34
N SER A 373 -7.16 -29.23 -14.58
CA SER A 373 -7.72 -30.31 -15.28
C SER A 373 -8.75 -29.68 -16.27
N LYS A 374 -9.30 -28.49 -15.97
CA LYS A 374 -10.22 -27.69 -16.80
C LYS A 374 -11.71 -28.02 -16.63
N SER A 375 -12.12 -28.71 -15.55
CA SER A 375 -13.51 -28.69 -15.06
C SER A 375 -13.88 -27.28 -14.63
N THR A 376 -15.08 -26.80 -14.97
CA THR A 376 -15.58 -25.55 -14.37
C THR A 376 -16.29 -25.91 -13.07
N ALA A 377 -15.95 -25.26 -11.98
CA ALA A 377 -16.53 -25.52 -10.67
C ALA A 377 -16.80 -24.22 -9.93
N THR A 378 -17.84 -24.19 -9.12
CA THR A 378 -18.14 -23.07 -8.23
C THR A 378 -17.68 -23.42 -6.83
N ALA A 379 -16.83 -22.57 -6.24
CA ALA A 379 -16.41 -22.70 -4.85
C ALA A 379 -17.14 -21.67 -3.98
N THR A 380 -17.58 -22.11 -2.80
CA THR A 380 -18.08 -21.26 -1.71
C THR A 380 -17.17 -21.49 -0.51
N LEU A 381 -16.45 -20.45 -0.09
CA LEU A 381 -15.53 -20.49 1.03
C LEU A 381 -16.16 -19.84 2.24
N THR A 382 -15.86 -20.37 3.42
CA THR A 382 -16.22 -19.81 4.72
C THR A 382 -14.89 -19.50 5.43
N ILE A 383 -14.48 -18.24 5.41
CA ILE A 383 -13.13 -17.76 5.74
C ILE A 383 -13.09 -17.25 7.17
N SER A 384 -12.41 -17.99 8.05
CA SER A 384 -12.15 -17.62 9.43
C SER A 384 -11.51 -16.26 9.50
N SER A 385 -12.07 -15.42 10.34
CA SER A 385 -11.68 -14.03 10.34
C SER A 385 -10.45 -13.76 11.23
N THR A 386 -10.00 -14.62 12.19
CA THR A 386 -8.71 -14.46 12.97
C THR A 386 -7.63 -14.86 12.00
N SER A 387 -7.77 -16.06 11.43
CA SER A 387 -6.68 -16.68 10.69
C SER A 387 -6.62 -16.13 9.27
N GLN A 388 -7.70 -15.52 8.79
CA GLN A 388 -7.91 -15.17 7.38
C GLN A 388 -7.84 -16.40 6.47
N GLU A 389 -8.07 -17.58 7.04
CA GLU A 389 -8.03 -18.87 6.36
C GLU A 389 -9.44 -19.42 6.14
N ALA A 390 -9.72 -20.02 4.99
CA ALA A 390 -10.93 -20.80 4.74
C ALA A 390 -11.00 -21.99 5.70
N ILE A 391 -11.95 -21.97 6.63
CA ILE A 391 -12.23 -23.09 7.55
C ILE A 391 -13.32 -24.02 7.02
N LYS A 392 -14.04 -23.61 5.96
CA LYS A 392 -14.91 -24.51 5.20
C LYS A 392 -14.88 -24.15 3.72
N VAL A 393 -14.78 -25.17 2.87
CA VAL A 393 -14.74 -25.03 1.41
C VAL A 393 -15.77 -25.98 0.81
N VAL A 394 -16.76 -25.43 0.11
CA VAL A 394 -17.78 -26.20 -0.60
C VAL A 394 -17.62 -25.97 -2.09
N VAL A 395 -17.20 -27.00 -2.81
CA VAL A 395 -17.03 -26.96 -4.27
C VAL A 395 -18.12 -27.78 -4.94
N THR A 396 -18.79 -27.19 -5.92
CA THR A 396 -19.78 -27.86 -6.76
C THR A 396 -19.33 -27.75 -8.22
N GLU A 397 -19.10 -28.88 -8.85
CA GLU A 397 -18.72 -28.96 -10.26
C GLU A 397 -19.89 -28.46 -11.12
N THR A 398 -19.59 -27.56 -12.05
CA THR A 398 -20.55 -26.88 -12.91
C THR A 398 -20.53 -27.48 -14.32
N GLU A 399 -19.34 -27.77 -14.86
CA GLU A 399 -19.13 -28.62 -16.03
C GLU A 399 -18.06 -29.68 -15.71
N LYS A 400 -18.38 -30.94 -16.01
CA LYS A 400 -17.55 -32.08 -15.66
C LYS A 400 -16.54 -32.38 -16.76
N SER A 401 -15.26 -32.25 -16.44
CA SER A 401 -14.17 -33.03 -17.02
C SER A 401 -12.90 -32.49 -16.43
N SER A 402 -12.12 -33.35 -15.72
CA SER A 402 -10.66 -33.39 -15.95
C SER A 402 -9.64 -34.21 -15.13
N ASP A 403 -10.02 -35.21 -14.36
CA ASP A 403 -9.09 -36.31 -14.02
C ASP A 403 -8.40 -36.94 -15.28
N SER A 404 -8.74 -36.49 -16.47
CA SER A 404 -8.02 -36.70 -17.71
C SER A 404 -6.71 -35.93 -17.95
N GLU A 405 -6.31 -34.86 -17.25
CA GLU A 405 -5.14 -34.05 -17.70
C GLU A 405 -3.93 -34.05 -16.73
N GLY A 406 -2.72 -34.41 -17.19
CA GLY A 406 -1.50 -34.41 -16.36
C GLY A 406 -0.23 -34.99 -17.02
N LYS A 407 0.95 -34.82 -16.39
CA LYS A 407 2.24 -35.37 -16.88
C LYS A 407 2.15 -36.89 -16.96
N ILE A 408 2.40 -37.49 -18.11
CA ILE A 408 2.53 -38.94 -18.20
C ILE A 408 3.73 -39.35 -17.34
N THR A 409 3.51 -40.27 -16.39
CA THR A 409 4.57 -40.89 -15.58
C THR A 409 4.70 -42.39 -15.85
N SER A 410 3.76 -42.96 -16.59
CA SER A 410 3.87 -44.30 -17.15
C SER A 410 2.78 -44.47 -18.21
N ILE A 411 3.11 -45.09 -19.33
CA ILE A 411 2.12 -45.51 -20.32
C ILE A 411 2.49 -46.91 -20.82
N ASN A 412 1.47 -47.75 -21.04
CA ASN A 412 1.63 -49.05 -21.67
C ASN A 412 0.37 -49.40 -22.48
N LYS A 413 0.28 -50.63 -22.98
CA LYS A 413 -0.83 -51.08 -23.83
C LYS A 413 -2.21 -51.15 -23.14
N LYS A 414 -2.24 -51.20 -21.80
CA LYS A 414 -3.45 -51.45 -21.01
C LYS A 414 -3.81 -50.29 -20.09
N SER A 415 -2.84 -49.51 -19.67
CA SER A 415 -3.08 -48.40 -18.75
C SER A 415 -2.18 -47.21 -19.03
N ILE A 416 -2.65 -46.05 -18.62
CA ILE A 416 -1.88 -44.81 -18.59
C ILE A 416 -1.93 -44.22 -17.19
N THR A 417 -0.77 -43.83 -16.67
CA THR A 417 -0.64 -43.10 -15.42
C THR A 417 -0.23 -41.67 -15.70
N ILE A 418 -1.08 -40.74 -15.30
CA ILE A 418 -0.76 -39.31 -15.33
C ILE A 418 -0.58 -38.79 -13.92
N LYS A 419 0.38 -37.90 -13.74
CA LYS A 419 0.60 -37.13 -12.53
C LYS A 419 0.00 -35.75 -12.72
N ALA A 420 -1.11 -35.50 -12.03
CA ALA A 420 -1.75 -34.20 -11.93
C ALA A 420 -1.37 -33.60 -10.56
N GLY A 421 -0.60 -32.50 -10.60
CA GLY A 421 0.01 -31.94 -9.39
C GLY A 421 0.89 -32.96 -8.67
N SER A 422 0.55 -33.27 -7.41
CA SER A 422 1.31 -34.24 -6.61
C SER A 422 0.76 -35.66 -6.68
N LYS A 423 -0.43 -35.92 -7.26
CA LYS A 423 -1.04 -37.27 -7.37
C LYS A 423 -0.76 -37.91 -8.70
N SER A 424 -0.48 -39.22 -8.64
CA SER A 424 -0.53 -40.09 -9.80
C SER A 424 -1.89 -40.78 -9.86
N TYR A 425 -2.47 -40.79 -11.04
CA TYR A 425 -3.74 -41.41 -11.38
C TYR A 425 -3.53 -42.41 -12.50
N THR A 426 -3.94 -43.65 -12.30
CA THR A 426 -3.83 -44.72 -13.29
C THR A 426 -5.22 -45.05 -13.83
N TYR A 427 -5.35 -45.04 -15.15
CA TYR A 427 -6.58 -45.34 -15.86
C TYR A 427 -6.38 -46.53 -16.80
N ASP A 428 -7.41 -47.36 -16.93
CA ASP A 428 -7.45 -48.42 -17.93
C ASP A 428 -7.74 -47.83 -19.31
N LEU A 429 -7.05 -48.34 -20.33
CA LEU A 429 -7.26 -47.99 -21.73
C LEU A 429 -8.35 -48.88 -22.32
N ALA A 430 -9.34 -48.27 -22.98
CA ALA A 430 -10.37 -49.00 -23.70
C ALA A 430 -9.77 -49.84 -24.85
N SER A 431 -10.54 -50.80 -25.37
CA SER A 431 -10.12 -51.64 -26.51
C SER A 431 -9.77 -50.86 -27.79
N SER A 432 -10.22 -49.61 -27.91
CA SER A 432 -9.89 -48.69 -29.00
C SER A 432 -9.66 -47.29 -28.45
N VAL A 433 -8.46 -46.76 -28.67
CA VAL A 433 -8.02 -45.46 -28.17
C VAL A 433 -7.43 -44.64 -29.33
N SER A 434 -7.76 -43.36 -29.38
CA SER A 434 -7.17 -42.42 -30.35
C SER A 434 -6.07 -41.57 -29.71
N TYR A 435 -4.88 -41.53 -30.34
CA TYR A 435 -3.69 -40.83 -29.84
C TYR A 435 -3.38 -39.58 -30.67
N TYR A 436 -3.06 -38.48 -30.00
CA TYR A 436 -2.61 -37.24 -30.63
C TYR A 436 -1.38 -36.74 -29.88
N LEU A 437 -0.36 -36.27 -30.60
CA LEU A 437 0.83 -35.63 -30.04
C LEU A 437 1.02 -34.26 -30.69
N ASN A 438 1.13 -33.19 -29.90
CA ASN A 438 1.20 -31.80 -30.38
C ASN A 438 0.11 -31.51 -31.44
N ASP A 439 -1.12 -31.91 -31.10
CA ASP A 439 -2.33 -31.90 -31.93
C ASP A 439 -2.33 -32.71 -33.24
N LYS A 440 -1.28 -33.50 -33.52
CA LYS A 440 -1.22 -34.42 -34.68
C LYS A 440 -1.67 -35.83 -34.30
N LEU A 441 -2.58 -36.41 -35.08
CA LEU A 441 -3.02 -37.80 -34.92
C LEU A 441 -1.83 -38.76 -35.14
N CYS A 442 -1.59 -39.67 -34.21
CA CYS A 442 -0.55 -40.70 -34.27
C CYS A 442 -1.10 -42.06 -33.83
N ASN A 443 -0.31 -43.13 -34.04
CA ASN A 443 -0.65 -44.45 -33.54
C ASN A 443 -0.08 -44.67 -32.12
N GLN A 444 -0.54 -45.71 -31.42
CA GLN A 444 -0.14 -45.98 -30.03
C GLN A 444 1.36 -46.25 -29.87
N LEU A 445 2.02 -46.88 -30.85
CA LEU A 445 3.45 -47.18 -30.79
C LEU A 445 4.24 -45.87 -30.89
N ASP A 446 3.99 -45.05 -31.90
CA ASP A 446 4.69 -43.77 -32.10
C ASP A 446 4.59 -42.86 -30.87
N PHE A 447 3.41 -42.82 -30.23
CA PHE A 447 3.20 -42.04 -29.00
C PHE A 447 4.01 -42.60 -27.82
N THR A 448 4.11 -43.93 -27.70
CA THR A 448 4.84 -44.59 -26.61
C THR A 448 6.35 -44.44 -26.81
N ASP A 449 6.83 -44.64 -28.04
CA ASP A 449 8.24 -44.47 -28.40
C ASP A 449 8.71 -43.04 -28.07
N LYS A 450 7.90 -42.02 -28.38
CA LYS A 450 8.24 -40.64 -28.03
C LYS A 450 8.27 -40.37 -26.53
N TYR A 451 7.40 -41.03 -25.77
CA TYR A 451 7.44 -40.96 -24.31
C TYR A 451 8.70 -41.62 -23.75
N ASP A 452 9.10 -42.78 -24.27
CA ASP A 452 10.28 -43.52 -23.82
C ASP A 452 11.60 -42.81 -24.18
N GLU A 453 11.59 -41.93 -25.19
CA GLU A 453 12.73 -41.07 -25.56
C GLU A 453 12.97 -39.89 -24.61
N ILE A 454 12.00 -39.51 -23.77
CA ILE A 454 12.09 -38.34 -22.89
C ILE A 454 12.77 -38.73 -21.58
N ASP A 455 13.85 -38.02 -21.24
CA ASP A 455 14.50 -38.13 -19.93
C ASP A 455 13.73 -37.32 -18.88
N ASP A 456 13.46 -37.89 -17.71
CA ASP A 456 12.64 -37.26 -16.65
C ASP A 456 13.25 -35.94 -16.13
N ASP A 457 14.56 -35.75 -16.32
CA ASP A 457 15.33 -34.56 -15.92
C ASP A 457 15.33 -33.46 -16.98
N ASN A 458 15.10 -33.81 -18.25
CA ASN A 458 15.09 -32.90 -19.40
C ASN A 458 13.72 -32.90 -20.08
N GLY A 459 12.67 -33.43 -19.42
CA GLY A 459 11.35 -33.42 -20.02
C GLY A 459 10.12 -34.16 -19.56
N TYR A 460 9.01 -33.84 -20.24
CA TYR A 460 7.74 -34.57 -20.09
C TYR A 460 6.69 -34.36 -21.18
N ILE A 461 5.73 -35.30 -21.25
CA ILE A 461 4.48 -35.15 -22.01
C ILE A 461 3.33 -34.90 -21.04
N THR A 462 2.61 -33.81 -21.19
CA THR A 462 1.30 -33.61 -20.56
C THR A 462 0.23 -34.28 -21.42
N ALA A 463 -0.61 -35.13 -20.85
CA ALA A 463 -1.69 -35.79 -21.58
C ALA A 463 -3.05 -35.36 -21.07
N LYS A 464 -3.96 -35.04 -21.99
CA LYS A 464 -5.41 -34.92 -21.78
C LYS A 464 -6.16 -36.15 -22.32
N LEU A 465 -6.82 -36.87 -21.43
CA LEU A 465 -7.58 -38.09 -21.67
C LEU A 465 -9.07 -37.81 -21.96
N THR A 466 -9.78 -38.79 -22.50
CA THR A 466 -11.25 -38.77 -22.61
C THR A 466 -11.77 -40.16 -22.30
N PHE A 467 -12.86 -40.28 -21.56
CA PHE A 467 -13.35 -41.55 -21.02
C PHE A 467 -14.65 -42.02 -21.69
N ASN A 468 -14.93 -43.32 -21.63
CA ASN A 468 -16.24 -43.89 -21.91
C ASN A 468 -17.12 -43.93 -20.63
N SER A 469 -18.30 -44.55 -20.73
CA SER A 469 -19.24 -44.69 -19.59
C SER A 469 -18.78 -45.64 -18.49
N ASP A 470 -17.76 -46.45 -18.76
CA ASP A 470 -17.19 -47.45 -17.84
C ASP A 470 -15.88 -46.94 -17.21
N ASP A 471 -15.59 -45.64 -17.35
CA ASP A 471 -14.38 -44.96 -16.86
C ASP A 471 -13.06 -45.42 -17.53
N GLU A 472 -13.11 -46.06 -18.71
CA GLU A 472 -11.93 -46.40 -19.51
C GLU A 472 -11.56 -45.27 -20.50
N VAL A 473 -10.27 -45.07 -20.76
CA VAL A 473 -9.75 -44.04 -21.67
C VAL A 473 -9.96 -44.42 -23.14
N THR A 474 -10.59 -43.54 -23.92
CA THR A 474 -10.87 -43.66 -25.36
C THR A 474 -10.09 -42.68 -26.24
N LYS A 475 -9.47 -41.66 -25.65
CA LYS A 475 -8.61 -40.69 -26.35
C LYS A 475 -7.49 -40.21 -25.44
N VAL A 476 -6.29 -40.05 -26.00
CA VAL A 476 -5.10 -39.46 -25.36
C VAL A 476 -4.60 -38.33 -26.26
N LYS A 477 -4.57 -37.10 -25.74
CA LYS A 477 -3.93 -35.93 -26.37
C LYS A 477 -2.70 -35.54 -25.57
N GLY A 478 -1.51 -35.90 -26.05
CA GLY A 478 -0.23 -35.51 -25.48
C GLY A 478 0.29 -34.19 -26.05
N GLU A 479 0.97 -33.43 -25.20
CA GLU A 479 1.68 -32.20 -25.50
C GLU A 479 3.05 -32.25 -24.79
N THR A 480 4.13 -32.16 -25.57
CA THR A 480 5.51 -32.20 -25.02
C THR A 480 5.82 -30.86 -24.35
N ASN A 481 6.28 -30.91 -23.10
CA ASN A 481 6.77 -29.78 -22.32
C ASN A 481 8.26 -29.97 -22.06
N ASP A 482 9.05 -29.73 -23.11
CA ASP A 482 10.38 -29.14 -23.03
C ASP A 482 10.53 -28.22 -24.20
N TYR A 483 10.81 -26.98 -23.88
CA TYR A 483 11.98 -26.25 -24.33
C TYR A 483 11.92 -24.93 -23.58
N ASP A 484 13.04 -24.55 -22.96
CA ASP A 484 13.29 -23.17 -22.51
C ASP A 484 13.61 -22.36 -23.78
N ASP A 485 12.62 -22.26 -24.68
CA ASP A 485 12.64 -21.51 -25.94
C ASP A 485 12.03 -20.12 -25.72
N GLU A 486 12.34 -19.48 -24.59
CA GLU A 486 12.20 -18.03 -24.54
C GLU A 486 13.59 -17.43 -24.74
N ASP A 487 13.74 -16.68 -25.84
CA ASP A 487 14.89 -15.82 -26.08
C ASP A 487 15.09 -14.95 -24.83
N LYS A 488 16.15 -15.23 -24.08
CA LYS A 488 16.33 -14.64 -22.76
C LYS A 488 17.78 -14.35 -22.46
N THR A 489 17.97 -13.21 -21.83
CA THR A 489 19.28 -12.72 -21.47
C THR A 489 19.51 -12.84 -19.96
N TYR A 490 20.69 -13.31 -19.58
CA TYR A 490 21.14 -13.45 -18.19
C TYR A 490 22.42 -12.66 -17.99
N LYS A 491 22.53 -11.91 -16.88
CA LYS A 491 23.74 -11.12 -16.57
C LYS A 491 24.36 -11.53 -15.24
N GLY A 492 25.68 -11.54 -15.16
CA GLY A 492 26.41 -11.77 -13.92
C GLY A 492 27.84 -12.23 -14.16
N THR A 493 28.61 -12.35 -13.07
CA THR A 493 29.94 -12.98 -13.12
C THR A 493 29.85 -14.42 -13.64
N ILE A 494 30.73 -14.78 -14.56
CA ILE A 494 30.88 -16.15 -15.05
C ILE A 494 31.31 -17.04 -13.88
N SER A 495 30.52 -18.07 -13.61
CA SER A 495 30.69 -18.98 -12.47
C SER A 495 31.17 -20.38 -12.88
N SER A 496 30.98 -20.75 -14.14
CA SER A 496 31.61 -21.90 -14.79
C SER A 496 31.60 -21.70 -16.30
N PHE A 497 32.67 -22.13 -16.95
CA PHE A 497 32.83 -22.17 -18.40
C PHE A 497 33.79 -23.31 -18.75
N ASP A 498 33.48 -24.09 -19.78
CA ASP A 498 34.30 -25.24 -20.22
C ASP A 498 34.44 -25.30 -21.75
N GLY A 499 34.35 -24.14 -22.41
CA GLY A 499 34.42 -24.00 -23.87
C GLY A 499 33.12 -24.34 -24.61
N ASP A 500 32.37 -25.32 -24.10
CA ASP A 500 31.11 -25.79 -24.70
C ASP A 500 29.87 -25.32 -23.93
N SER A 501 29.99 -24.99 -22.65
CA SER A 501 28.88 -24.56 -21.79
C SER A 501 29.26 -23.41 -20.87
N ILE A 502 28.28 -22.56 -20.54
CA ILE A 502 28.47 -21.39 -19.68
C ILE A 502 27.38 -21.27 -18.62
N LYS A 503 27.80 -20.79 -17.43
CA LYS A 503 26.90 -20.37 -16.37
C LYS A 503 27.32 -19.03 -15.77
N VAL A 504 26.44 -18.04 -15.85
CA VAL A 504 26.57 -16.78 -15.11
C VAL A 504 25.80 -16.81 -13.80
N SER A 505 26.24 -16.05 -12.80
CA SER A 505 25.60 -15.98 -11.47
C SER A 505 24.14 -15.53 -11.49
N GLY A 506 23.71 -14.78 -12.52
CA GLY A 506 22.30 -14.41 -12.75
C GLY A 506 21.42 -15.54 -13.30
N SER A 507 21.99 -16.71 -13.60
CA SER A 507 21.29 -17.87 -14.14
C SER A 507 21.22 -19.02 -13.12
N THR A 508 20.18 -19.85 -13.22
CA THR A 508 19.99 -20.99 -12.30
C THR A 508 20.64 -22.29 -12.78
N LYS A 509 21.03 -22.38 -14.06
CA LYS A 509 21.59 -23.57 -14.72
C LYS A 509 22.67 -23.18 -15.74
N SER A 510 23.48 -24.14 -16.17
CA SER A 510 24.39 -23.98 -17.31
C SER A 510 23.60 -24.04 -18.62
N TYR A 511 24.13 -23.41 -19.66
CA TYR A 511 23.62 -23.48 -21.02
C TYR A 511 24.73 -23.89 -21.96
N ASP A 512 24.40 -24.73 -22.94
CA ASP A 512 25.31 -25.10 -24.01
C ASP A 512 25.46 -23.93 -24.99
N LEU A 513 26.64 -23.75 -25.56
CA LEU A 513 26.93 -22.74 -26.56
C LEU A 513 26.39 -23.18 -27.93
N ASP A 514 25.74 -22.27 -28.64
CA ASP A 514 25.43 -22.48 -30.06
C ASP A 514 26.75 -22.58 -30.84
N SER A 515 26.78 -23.44 -31.85
CA SER A 515 27.95 -23.61 -32.72
C SER A 515 28.44 -22.34 -33.42
N ASP A 516 27.57 -21.33 -33.57
CA ASP A 516 27.83 -20.01 -34.16
C ASP A 516 27.75 -18.87 -33.11
N VAL A 517 27.97 -19.17 -31.83
CA VAL A 517 27.95 -18.19 -30.73
C VAL A 517 28.86 -16.99 -31.02
N LYS A 518 28.38 -15.79 -30.71
CA LYS A 518 29.17 -14.55 -30.78
C LYS A 518 29.73 -14.21 -29.41
N ILE A 519 31.03 -14.01 -29.31
CA ILE A 519 31.68 -13.66 -28.05
C ILE A 519 32.33 -12.28 -28.20
N LYS A 520 32.16 -11.44 -27.18
CA LYS A 520 32.84 -10.16 -27.05
C LYS A 520 33.04 -9.80 -25.57
N ILE A 521 34.22 -10.10 -25.05
CA ILE A 521 34.62 -9.72 -23.69
C ILE A 521 35.70 -8.64 -23.77
N ILE A 522 35.41 -7.45 -23.25
CA ILE A 522 36.37 -6.34 -23.19
C ILE A 522 37.45 -6.66 -22.15
N ILE A 523 38.72 -6.58 -22.56
CA ILE A 523 39.91 -6.83 -21.73
C ILE A 523 40.89 -5.64 -21.86
N GLY A 524 40.70 -4.62 -21.02
CA GLY A 524 41.48 -3.39 -21.14
C GLY A 524 41.21 -2.69 -22.48
N SER A 525 42.26 -2.49 -23.28
CA SER A 525 42.16 -1.88 -24.63
C SER A 525 41.83 -2.87 -25.76
N ASP A 526 41.62 -4.15 -25.46
CA ASP A 526 41.39 -5.24 -26.44
C ASP A 526 40.09 -6.01 -26.16
N ASP A 527 39.72 -6.97 -27.00
CA ASP A 527 38.56 -7.84 -26.81
C ASP A 527 38.82 -9.33 -27.13
N ILE A 528 38.28 -10.22 -26.29
CA ILE A 528 38.21 -11.66 -26.56
C ILE A 528 36.98 -11.95 -27.40
N THR A 529 37.17 -12.67 -28.51
CA THR A 529 36.10 -12.91 -29.49
C THR A 529 35.80 -14.38 -29.78
N ASP A 530 36.50 -15.31 -29.13
CA ASP A 530 36.26 -16.76 -29.24
C ASP A 530 36.31 -17.46 -27.88
N ALA A 531 35.82 -18.69 -27.87
CA ALA A 531 35.58 -19.47 -26.66
C ALA A 531 36.89 -20.02 -26.06
N ASP A 532 37.85 -20.38 -26.90
CA ASP A 532 39.13 -20.95 -26.45
C ASP A 532 39.90 -19.90 -25.65
N ASP A 533 39.99 -18.67 -26.15
CA ASP A 533 40.64 -17.54 -25.46
C ASP A 533 39.92 -17.16 -24.15
N LEU A 534 38.58 -17.29 -24.11
CA LEU A 534 37.79 -17.06 -22.89
C LEU A 534 38.02 -18.16 -21.84
N GLU A 535 38.13 -19.41 -22.26
CA GLU A 535 38.45 -20.54 -21.38
C GLU A 535 39.85 -20.35 -20.78
N ASP A 536 40.84 -20.01 -21.62
CA ASP A 536 42.23 -19.79 -21.21
C ASP A 536 42.38 -18.72 -20.12
N ILE A 537 41.62 -17.61 -20.18
CA ILE A 537 41.69 -16.58 -19.12
C ILE A 537 40.92 -16.98 -17.86
N LEU A 538 39.84 -17.75 -17.98
CA LEU A 538 39.00 -18.17 -16.84
C LEU A 538 39.62 -19.33 -16.05
N ASP A 539 40.64 -19.99 -16.60
CA ASP A 539 41.48 -20.95 -15.88
C ASP A 539 42.30 -20.30 -14.76
N ASP A 540 42.52 -18.99 -14.83
CA ASP A 540 43.13 -18.22 -13.74
C ASP A 540 42.11 -17.90 -12.65
N SER A 541 42.29 -18.48 -11.46
CA SER A 541 41.37 -18.28 -10.33
C SER A 541 41.32 -16.85 -9.77
N SER A 542 42.27 -15.97 -10.16
CA SER A 542 42.25 -14.54 -9.82
C SER A 542 41.37 -13.71 -10.76
N VAL A 543 40.94 -14.29 -11.88
CA VAL A 543 40.16 -13.62 -12.90
C VAL A 543 38.67 -13.65 -12.56
N SER A 544 38.02 -12.50 -12.72
CA SER A 544 36.56 -12.38 -12.69
C SER A 544 36.07 -11.68 -13.95
N VAL A 545 35.23 -12.34 -14.74
CA VAL A 545 34.57 -11.78 -15.93
C VAL A 545 33.09 -11.58 -15.64
N TYR A 546 32.58 -10.38 -15.86
CA TYR A 546 31.14 -10.09 -15.84
C TYR A 546 30.59 -10.22 -17.26
N ALA A 547 29.55 -11.04 -17.44
CA ALA A 547 28.98 -11.31 -18.75
C ALA A 547 27.45 -11.24 -18.77
N GLU A 548 26.94 -10.87 -19.93
CA GLU A 548 25.57 -10.94 -20.39
C GLU A 548 25.49 -12.03 -21.47
N ILE A 549 24.75 -13.09 -21.20
CA ILE A 549 24.54 -14.20 -22.15
C ILE A 549 23.13 -14.15 -22.71
N THR A 550 22.98 -14.25 -24.02
CA THR A 550 21.69 -14.38 -24.71
C THR A 550 21.48 -15.84 -25.09
N VAL A 551 20.38 -16.42 -24.61
CA VAL A 551 19.97 -17.79 -24.87
C VAL A 551 18.81 -17.76 -25.86
N GLU A 552 18.97 -18.37 -27.02
CA GLU A 552 17.92 -18.58 -28.02
C GLU A 552 17.81 -20.07 -28.33
N ASN A 553 16.59 -20.59 -28.43
CA ASN A 553 16.32 -22.01 -28.63
C ASN A 553 17.02 -22.97 -27.63
N GLY A 554 17.25 -22.50 -26.39
CA GLY A 554 17.93 -23.26 -25.35
C GLY A 554 19.46 -23.27 -25.40
N GLU A 555 20.07 -22.63 -26.39
CA GLU A 555 21.54 -22.52 -26.57
C GLU A 555 21.99 -21.04 -26.48
N VAL A 556 23.23 -20.79 -26.06
CA VAL A 556 23.77 -19.43 -25.98
C VAL A 556 24.23 -18.96 -27.35
N THR A 557 23.62 -17.92 -27.88
CA THR A 557 23.94 -17.34 -29.19
C THR A 557 24.84 -16.11 -29.11
N GLU A 558 24.92 -15.45 -27.94
CA GLU A 558 25.76 -14.27 -27.73
C GLU A 558 26.25 -14.17 -26.28
N ILE A 559 27.51 -13.79 -26.09
CA ILE A 559 28.18 -13.53 -24.82
C ILE A 559 28.86 -12.16 -24.93
N GLU A 560 28.34 -11.16 -24.23
CA GLU A 560 28.96 -9.83 -24.15
C GLU A 560 29.36 -9.52 -22.71
N GLY A 561 30.52 -8.90 -22.48
CA GLY A 561 30.98 -8.65 -21.13
C GLY A 561 32.31 -7.93 -21.04
N TYR A 562 32.88 -7.94 -19.84
CA TYR A 562 34.18 -7.35 -19.57
C TYR A 562 34.89 -8.11 -18.45
N LEU A 563 36.22 -8.12 -18.52
CA LEU A 563 37.07 -8.53 -17.42
C LEU A 563 36.93 -7.50 -16.30
N SER A 564 36.41 -7.92 -15.16
CA SER A 564 36.12 -7.03 -14.03
C SER A 564 37.27 -6.96 -13.02
N GLU A 565 38.04 -8.04 -12.88
CA GLU A 565 39.15 -8.14 -11.92
C GLU A 565 40.17 -9.17 -12.43
N PHE A 566 41.46 -8.91 -12.24
CA PHE A 566 42.53 -9.88 -12.43
C PHE A 566 43.79 -9.53 -11.64
N ASP A 567 44.61 -10.55 -11.33
CA ASP A 567 45.95 -10.36 -10.79
C ASP A 567 47.01 -10.46 -11.91
N GLY A 568 48.09 -9.67 -11.80
CA GLY A 568 49.18 -9.71 -12.77
C GLY A 568 50.42 -8.92 -12.38
N THR A 569 51.46 -8.95 -13.20
CA THR A 569 52.71 -8.21 -13.01
C THR A 569 52.80 -7.05 -14.00
N ILE A 570 53.01 -5.82 -13.50
CA ILE A 570 53.24 -4.64 -14.33
C ILE A 570 54.57 -4.80 -15.09
N SER A 571 54.48 -4.83 -16.41
CA SER A 571 55.63 -4.96 -17.32
C SER A 571 56.21 -3.61 -17.73
N SER A 572 55.36 -2.63 -18.03
CA SER A 572 55.79 -1.27 -18.34
C SER A 572 54.64 -0.28 -18.23
N MET A 573 54.93 1.03 -18.30
CA MET A 573 53.92 2.09 -18.20
C MET A 573 54.26 3.30 -19.06
N THR A 574 53.23 3.93 -19.63
CA THR A 574 53.30 5.27 -20.21
C THR A 574 52.39 6.25 -19.48
N VAL A 575 52.78 7.52 -19.48
CA VAL A 575 51.98 8.66 -19.01
C VAL A 575 51.88 9.62 -20.19
N THR A 576 50.67 9.84 -20.67
CA THR A 576 50.34 10.70 -21.81
C THR A 576 50.01 12.12 -21.36
N SER A 577 49.49 12.29 -20.14
CA SER A 577 49.26 13.60 -19.52
C SER A 577 49.47 13.53 -18.00
N GLU A 578 50.55 14.13 -17.49
CA GLU A 578 50.86 14.18 -16.06
C GLU A 578 49.75 14.88 -15.27
N SER A 579 49.35 16.10 -15.69
CA SER A 579 48.36 16.93 -15.00
C SER A 579 46.91 16.41 -15.02
N LYS A 580 46.71 15.19 -15.54
CA LYS A 580 45.42 14.51 -15.63
C LYS A 580 45.54 13.02 -15.30
N CYS A 581 46.71 12.58 -14.82
CA CYS A 581 47.00 11.18 -14.55
C CYS A 581 46.61 10.23 -15.72
N LEU A 582 46.78 10.63 -16.98
CA LEU A 582 46.38 9.78 -18.12
C LEU A 582 47.55 8.91 -18.58
N GLY A 583 47.29 7.64 -18.84
CA GLY A 583 48.29 6.76 -19.42
C GLY A 583 47.84 5.33 -19.65
N LYS A 584 48.83 4.44 -19.85
CA LYS A 584 48.62 3.00 -20.02
C LYS A 584 49.62 2.20 -19.22
N MET A 585 49.19 1.06 -18.68
CA MET A 585 50.05 0.03 -18.10
C MET A 585 49.91 -1.27 -18.90
N TRP A 586 51.05 -1.91 -19.17
CA TRP A 586 51.10 -3.26 -19.72
C TRP A 586 51.24 -4.24 -18.57
N ILE A 587 50.25 -5.11 -18.35
CA ILE A 587 50.21 -6.01 -17.18
C ILE A 587 50.13 -7.44 -17.68
N GLN A 588 51.12 -8.26 -17.32
CA GLN A 588 51.17 -9.69 -17.64
C GLN A 588 50.33 -10.45 -16.62
N MET A 589 49.31 -11.20 -17.05
CA MET A 589 48.50 -12.03 -16.15
C MET A 589 49.34 -13.16 -15.53
N GLU A 590 49.00 -13.57 -14.30
CA GLU A 590 49.83 -14.52 -13.54
C GLU A 590 49.78 -15.95 -14.11
N HIS A 591 48.61 -16.40 -14.58
CA HIS A 591 48.42 -17.77 -15.08
C HIS A 591 47.96 -17.88 -16.54
N ALA A 592 47.91 -16.75 -17.25
CA ALA A 592 47.61 -16.69 -18.68
C ALA A 592 48.78 -16.07 -19.45
N ASP A 593 49.09 -16.57 -20.66
CA ASP A 593 50.08 -16.00 -21.58
C ASP A 593 49.57 -14.69 -22.24
N TYR A 594 48.78 -13.92 -21.50
CA TYR A 594 48.12 -12.69 -21.92
C TYR A 594 48.73 -11.47 -21.21
N GLN A 595 49.12 -10.48 -22.00
CA GLN A 595 49.46 -9.15 -21.50
C GLN A 595 48.31 -8.21 -21.85
N ILE A 596 47.76 -7.57 -20.82
CA ILE A 596 46.64 -6.65 -20.96
C ILE A 596 47.14 -5.21 -20.99
N ASP A 597 46.67 -4.46 -21.98
CA ASP A 597 46.91 -3.03 -22.14
C ASP A 597 45.81 -2.26 -21.38
N VAL A 598 46.10 -1.91 -20.13
CA VAL A 598 45.15 -1.23 -19.24
C VAL A 598 45.32 0.29 -19.34
N GLU A 599 44.28 1.00 -19.73
CA GLU A 599 44.25 2.47 -19.65
C GLU A 599 43.91 2.91 -18.22
N PHE A 600 44.48 4.04 -17.78
CA PHE A 600 44.14 4.68 -16.51
C PHE A 600 44.02 6.19 -16.70
N ASP A 601 43.22 6.81 -15.83
CA ASP A 601 42.96 8.24 -15.87
C ASP A 601 42.94 8.89 -14.47
N GLU A 602 42.39 10.11 -14.37
CA GLU A 602 42.31 10.86 -13.12
C GLU A 602 41.40 10.24 -12.06
N ASP A 603 40.51 9.31 -12.45
CA ASP A 603 39.60 8.61 -11.55
C ASP A 603 40.14 7.23 -11.13
N THR A 604 41.21 6.72 -11.76
CA THR A 604 41.86 5.46 -11.37
C THR A 604 42.62 5.59 -10.04
N SER A 605 42.32 4.73 -9.07
CA SER A 605 43.10 4.63 -7.83
C SER A 605 44.34 3.76 -8.03
N ILE A 606 45.54 4.33 -7.95
CA ILE A 606 46.81 3.62 -8.15
C ILE A 606 47.62 3.63 -6.85
N VAL A 607 47.71 2.48 -6.18
CA VAL A 607 48.44 2.35 -4.90
C VAL A 607 49.51 1.29 -5.02
N ILE A 608 50.79 1.68 -4.99
CA ILE A 608 51.94 0.77 -5.11
C ILE A 608 52.94 1.04 -3.97
N ASP A 609 53.38 0.00 -3.28
CA ASP A 609 54.25 0.02 -2.08
C ASP A 609 53.71 0.98 -1.01
N GLY A 610 52.37 0.98 -0.84
CA GLY A 610 51.65 1.86 0.07
C GLY A 610 51.68 3.35 -0.29
N THR A 611 52.16 3.71 -1.48
CA THR A 611 52.12 5.07 -2.03
C THR A 611 50.93 5.20 -2.97
N ASP A 612 50.07 6.19 -2.74
CA ASP A 612 48.94 6.54 -3.60
C ASP A 612 49.43 7.56 -4.64
N TYR A 613 49.36 7.20 -5.92
CA TYR A 613 49.94 7.96 -7.02
C TYR A 613 48.90 8.84 -7.72
N ASP A 614 49.23 10.13 -7.88
CA ASP A 614 48.38 11.18 -8.42
C ASP A 614 49.08 12.02 -9.51
N ASP A 615 48.46 13.09 -9.98
CA ASP A 615 49.00 13.95 -11.05
C ASP A 615 50.37 14.60 -10.72
N ILE A 616 50.74 14.67 -9.44
CA ILE A 616 52.00 15.23 -8.95
C ILE A 616 53.13 14.19 -9.02
N ASP A 617 52.85 12.91 -8.75
CA ASP A 617 53.88 11.88 -8.61
C ASP A 617 53.74 10.67 -9.57
N ILE A 618 52.75 10.66 -10.47
CA ILE A 618 52.57 9.62 -11.50
C ILE A 618 53.83 9.46 -12.39
N SER A 619 54.58 10.53 -12.62
CA SER A 619 55.85 10.47 -13.35
C SER A 619 56.96 9.78 -12.55
N SER A 620 56.88 9.80 -11.21
CA SER A 620 57.74 9.02 -10.34
C SER A 620 57.39 7.53 -10.42
N LEU A 621 56.10 7.16 -10.44
CA LEU A 621 55.68 5.78 -10.67
C LEU A 621 56.14 5.27 -12.03
N LYS A 622 55.91 6.03 -13.11
CA LYS A 622 56.39 5.68 -14.45
C LYS A 622 57.89 5.42 -14.47
N LYS A 623 58.68 6.24 -13.77
CA LYS A 623 60.12 6.04 -13.67
C LYS A 623 60.44 4.79 -12.86
N TYR A 624 59.74 4.56 -11.75
CA TYR A 624 59.89 3.38 -10.92
C TYR A 624 59.61 2.11 -11.74
N VAL A 625 58.40 1.96 -12.29
CA VAL A 625 57.98 0.83 -13.15
C VAL A 625 58.99 0.57 -14.27
N ASN A 626 59.38 1.59 -15.04
CA ASN A 626 60.24 1.41 -16.22
C ASN A 626 61.75 1.30 -15.90
N SER A 627 62.16 1.48 -14.64
CA SER A 627 63.58 1.35 -14.24
C SER A 627 63.85 0.16 -13.32
N ASN A 628 62.80 -0.49 -12.81
CA ASN A 628 62.92 -1.57 -11.86
C ASN A 628 63.28 -2.90 -12.54
N GLU A 629 64.11 -3.71 -11.87
CA GLU A 629 64.35 -5.12 -12.24
C GLU A 629 63.44 -6.09 -11.45
N ASP A 630 62.71 -5.58 -10.45
CA ASP A 630 61.80 -6.35 -9.62
C ASP A 630 60.35 -6.31 -10.17
N ASN A 631 59.67 -7.47 -10.14
CA ASN A 631 58.28 -7.62 -10.57
C ASN A 631 57.32 -6.91 -9.60
N ILE A 632 56.48 -6.00 -10.11
CA ILE A 632 55.41 -5.33 -9.36
C ILE A 632 54.12 -6.10 -9.63
N ASN A 633 53.69 -6.94 -8.68
CA ASN A 633 52.43 -7.67 -8.78
C ASN A 633 51.28 -6.78 -8.32
N VAL A 634 50.16 -6.83 -9.01
CA VAL A 634 48.98 -6.01 -8.72
C VAL A 634 47.70 -6.77 -8.96
N THR A 635 46.68 -6.42 -8.19
CA THR A 635 45.26 -6.66 -8.51
C THR A 635 44.72 -5.44 -9.24
N VAL A 636 44.04 -5.68 -10.35
CA VAL A 636 43.44 -4.65 -11.20
C VAL A 636 41.93 -4.85 -11.23
N GLU A 637 41.18 -3.79 -10.95
CA GLU A 637 39.73 -3.74 -11.16
C GLU A 637 39.43 -2.82 -12.36
N LEU A 638 38.58 -3.28 -13.27
CA LEU A 638 38.21 -2.58 -14.50
C LEU A 638 36.70 -2.29 -14.53
N ASP A 639 36.31 -1.23 -15.25
CA ASP A 639 34.91 -0.96 -15.58
C ASP A 639 34.47 -1.64 -16.89
N ASP A 640 33.22 -1.40 -17.29
CA ASP A 640 32.61 -2.00 -18.48
C ASP A 640 33.18 -1.48 -19.81
N ASP A 641 33.94 -0.39 -19.78
CA ASP A 641 34.68 0.15 -20.93
C ASP A 641 36.15 -0.36 -20.97
N GLY A 642 36.57 -1.15 -19.98
CA GLY A 642 37.95 -1.67 -19.87
C GLY A 642 38.95 -0.66 -19.29
N LEU A 643 38.47 0.43 -18.69
CA LEU A 643 39.30 1.41 -18.00
C LEU A 643 39.59 0.93 -16.57
N ALA A 644 40.82 1.13 -16.08
CA ALA A 644 41.13 0.84 -14.68
C ALA A 644 40.39 1.74 -13.72
N THR A 645 39.71 1.13 -12.76
CA THR A 645 39.16 1.83 -11.60
C THR A 645 40.10 1.73 -10.40
N SER A 646 40.87 0.64 -10.31
CA SER A 646 41.84 0.40 -9.23
C SER A 646 43.01 -0.45 -9.71
N ILE A 647 44.23 -0.07 -9.32
CA ILE A 647 45.47 -0.85 -9.50
C ILE A 647 46.22 -0.84 -8.16
N LYS A 648 46.39 -2.00 -7.52
CA LYS A 648 46.97 -2.11 -6.17
C LYS A 648 47.90 -3.30 -6.03
N ASP A 649 49.02 -3.14 -5.32
CA ASP A 649 50.01 -4.20 -5.05
C ASP A 649 49.84 -4.99 -3.75
#